data_AF-A0A2Z2PEA0-F1
#
_entry.id   AF-A0A2Z2PEA0-F1
#
_cell.length_a   1.000
_cell.length_b   1.000
_cell.length_c   1.000
_cell.angle_alpha   90.00
_cell.angle_beta   90.00
_cell.angle_gamma   90.00
#
_symmetry.space_group_name_H-M   'P 1'
#
loop_
_entity.id
_entity.type
_entity.pdbx_description
1 polymer ?
#
loop_
_entity_poly.entity_id
_entity_poly.type
_entity_poly.pdbx_seq_one_letter_code
_entity_poly.pdbx_strand_id
1 'polypeptide(L)'
;MPASLPAPVRDSWQPHLSLGITGHRASNPSFSAHASAIAAALEALFARIDTICAGLPGTRGAVRLHSLLVDGTDQVAAEIALARGWELAVPMPFGAALNCAINAHPLTLTDVDAVLAGRPAADPAVEAKAAAIRAITARASLFELADRDAEVEALWRASLAAPDDRAAARAFEALSSDNVALAGRVMIERTDLVIAVWDGKVANLPGGTGHTVTAALAMGAPVLLIDPTTPESCRILGRPEELRQPAPAEPDFARLEAIIRAAVVVEGWSPTLLAAEQWRPRSSKAFGLYRRIEAVFGGGGAGAFGSLRVDYEAPGAIVGGSGAGVVAAAEAMPGGDPRVARELAADILPLFAWADGVASRLADAYRSGMCVNFVLAALAVIIGIAFLPLGLAEYKWIFAGIELLLLGGILVLTAAGSRLGWHRRWFAMRRVAEYLRHAPALLLLGVARPTGRWPRSGGQGGGGAEWPEHFARHALRDVGLPAVAATRDYLRAGLAGTVLPHVSAQRAYHTAKAHRLETVHSRLDRVAATCFKLAVVSVLAYLLLKGAGLAGMAPKDLAADLSPLFTFFGVAFPTLGANLSGIRYFGDFERFGAISRVAAEKLREIEERIGLLLSGAPDALTYHAAADLIHALDEAVVEEIASWQSVFGAKHLALPA
;
A
#
# COMPACT_ATOMS: atom_id res chain seq x y z
N MET A 1 24.74 13.97 14.71
CA MET A 1 24.16 14.87 13.69
C MET A 1 22.74 14.43 13.41
N PRO A 2 21.77 15.33 13.13
CA PRO A 2 20.51 14.88 12.56
C PRO A 2 20.86 14.14 11.27
N ALA A 3 20.41 12.90 11.12
CA ALA A 3 20.56 12.23 9.85
C ALA A 3 19.79 13.08 8.84
N SER A 4 20.50 13.65 7.87
CA SER A 4 19.90 14.01 6.58
C SER A 4 19.09 12.82 6.09
N LEU A 5 18.11 13.05 5.19
CA LEU A 5 17.52 11.95 4.41
C LEU A 5 18.66 10.98 4.04
N PRO A 6 18.47 9.64 4.19
CA PRO A 6 19.47 8.73 3.67
C PRO A 6 19.76 9.18 2.23
N ALA A 7 21.02 9.41 1.89
CA ALA A 7 21.38 9.44 0.49
C ALA A 7 21.21 7.98 0.03
N PRO A 8 20.15 7.57 -0.68
CA PRO A 8 19.14 8.33 -1.44
C PRO A 8 17.69 7.85 -1.14
N VAL A 9 16.89 8.60 -0.37
CA VAL A 9 15.56 8.90 -0.93
C VAL A 9 15.90 9.82 -2.06
N ARG A 10 16.08 9.29 -3.29
CA ARG A 10 16.49 10.07 -4.45
C ARG A 10 15.85 11.45 -4.36
N ASP A 11 16.64 12.53 -4.38
CA ASP A 11 16.14 13.89 -4.64
C ASP A 11 15.35 13.93 -5.99
N SER A 12 15.41 12.84 -6.75
CA SER A 12 15.01 12.61 -8.12
C SER A 12 14.12 11.36 -8.32
N TRP A 13 13.29 10.91 -7.36
CA TRP A 13 12.20 10.02 -7.81
C TRP A 13 11.30 10.88 -8.69
N GLN A 14 11.18 10.47 -9.94
CA GLN A 14 10.44 11.23 -10.92
C GLN A 14 9.14 10.48 -11.19
N PRO A 15 7.99 11.17 -11.22
CA PRO A 15 6.77 10.54 -11.66
C PRO A 15 6.95 10.04 -13.10
N HIS A 16 6.55 8.79 -13.35
CA HIS A 16 6.54 8.19 -14.69
C HIS A 16 5.12 8.07 -15.20
N LEU A 17 4.89 8.44 -16.45
CA LEU A 17 3.66 8.07 -17.16
C LEU A 17 3.81 6.64 -17.65
N SER A 18 2.94 5.74 -17.20
CA SER A 18 2.92 4.34 -17.64
C SER A 18 1.72 4.09 -18.55
N LEU A 19 1.96 3.68 -19.78
CA LEU A 19 0.94 3.42 -20.80
C LEU A 19 0.86 1.93 -21.11
N GLY A 20 -0.34 1.38 -21.27
CA GLY A 20 -0.53 0.04 -21.81
C GLY A 20 -0.90 0.11 -23.28
N ILE A 21 -0.53 -0.87 -24.08
CA ILE A 21 -1.04 -1.04 -25.45
C ILE A 21 -1.62 -2.43 -25.61
N THR A 22 -2.75 -2.51 -26.31
CA THR A 22 -3.31 -3.75 -26.82
C THR A 22 -3.99 -3.50 -28.16
N GLY A 23 -3.96 -4.47 -29.07
CA GLY A 23 -4.71 -4.32 -30.31
C GLY A 23 -4.88 -5.61 -31.08
N HIS A 24 -5.42 -5.46 -32.28
CA HIS A 24 -5.62 -6.56 -33.21
C HIS A 24 -4.29 -7.09 -33.75
N ARG A 25 -4.26 -8.41 -33.98
CA ARG A 25 -3.15 -9.10 -34.66
C ARG A 25 -3.00 -8.68 -36.11
N ALA A 26 -1.82 -8.88 -36.69
CA ALA A 26 -1.56 -8.53 -38.08
C ALA A 26 -2.47 -9.27 -39.07
N SER A 27 -2.92 -10.47 -38.69
CA SER A 27 -3.86 -11.30 -39.46
C SER A 27 -5.33 -10.86 -39.37
N ASN A 28 -5.67 -9.94 -38.46
CA ASN A 28 -7.05 -9.48 -38.31
C ASN A 28 -7.44 -8.57 -39.50
N PRO A 29 -8.56 -8.80 -40.19
CA PRO A 29 -8.97 -8.01 -41.35
C PRO A 29 -9.11 -6.51 -41.09
N SER A 30 -9.59 -6.13 -39.91
CA SER A 30 -9.75 -4.73 -39.52
C SER A 30 -8.39 -4.04 -39.33
N PHE A 31 -7.37 -4.77 -38.88
CA PHE A 31 -6.01 -4.23 -38.80
C PHE A 31 -5.34 -4.22 -40.17
N SER A 32 -5.33 -5.35 -40.88
CA SER A 32 -4.58 -5.49 -42.14
C SER A 32 -5.03 -4.49 -43.21
N ALA A 33 -6.32 -4.16 -43.25
CA ALA A 33 -6.87 -3.17 -44.19
C ALA A 33 -6.44 -1.73 -43.89
N HIS A 34 -6.02 -1.43 -42.64
CA HIS A 34 -5.77 -0.06 -42.17
C HIS A 34 -4.41 0.11 -41.48
N ALA A 35 -3.47 -0.83 -41.66
CA ALA A 35 -2.22 -0.89 -40.90
C ALA A 35 -1.43 0.43 -40.92
N SER A 36 -1.28 1.05 -42.11
CA SER A 36 -0.58 2.35 -42.24
C SER A 36 -1.31 3.50 -41.54
N ALA A 37 -2.64 3.52 -41.60
CA ALA A 37 -3.46 4.53 -40.95
C ALA A 37 -3.42 4.38 -39.41
N ILE A 38 -3.44 3.14 -38.91
CA ILE A 38 -3.27 2.82 -37.48
C ILE A 38 -1.89 3.27 -37.00
N ALA A 39 -0.82 2.97 -37.74
CA ALA A 39 0.53 3.40 -37.41
C ALA A 39 0.65 4.94 -37.34
N ALA A 40 0.09 5.64 -38.32
CA ALA A 40 0.07 7.11 -38.33
C ALA A 40 -0.74 7.70 -37.15
N ALA A 41 -1.87 7.08 -36.80
CA ALA A 41 -2.68 7.49 -35.65
C ALA A 41 -1.94 7.29 -34.31
N LEU A 42 -1.24 6.17 -34.14
CA LEU A 42 -0.41 5.90 -32.97
C LEU A 42 0.76 6.89 -32.85
N GLU A 43 1.45 7.18 -33.96
CA GLU A 43 2.52 8.17 -34.04
C GLU A 43 2.03 9.57 -33.61
N ALA A 44 0.87 9.99 -34.14
CA ALA A 44 0.25 11.27 -33.81
C ALA A 44 -0.19 11.33 -32.33
N LEU A 45 -0.74 10.24 -31.81
CA LEU A 45 -1.13 10.12 -30.40
C LEU A 45 0.10 10.23 -29.48
N PHE A 46 1.18 9.51 -29.79
CA PHE A 46 2.39 9.53 -28.95
C PHE A 46 3.05 10.91 -29.00
N ALA A 47 3.07 11.60 -30.16
CA ALA A 47 3.54 12.99 -30.26
C ALA A 47 2.73 13.94 -29.37
N ARG A 48 1.41 13.73 -29.31
CA ARG A 48 0.54 14.51 -28.45
C ARG A 48 0.81 14.23 -26.97
N ILE A 49 1.01 12.98 -26.59
CA ILE A 49 1.38 12.59 -25.22
C ILE A 49 2.71 13.25 -24.81
N ASP A 50 3.71 13.23 -25.68
CA ASP A 50 4.99 13.92 -25.43
C ASP A 50 4.80 15.43 -25.23
N THR A 51 3.96 16.06 -26.07
CA THR A 51 3.63 17.49 -25.95
C THR A 51 2.92 17.81 -24.64
N ILE A 52 1.92 17.02 -24.25
CA ILE A 52 1.22 17.17 -22.97
C ILE A 52 2.22 17.02 -21.82
N CYS A 53 3.06 16.00 -21.88
CA CYS A 53 4.10 15.81 -20.87
C CYS A 53 5.01 17.05 -20.81
N ALA A 54 5.62 17.48 -21.91
CA ALA A 54 6.50 18.66 -21.91
C ALA A 54 5.85 19.93 -21.32
N GLY A 55 4.52 20.09 -21.41
CA GLY A 55 3.79 21.24 -20.88
C GLY A 55 3.43 21.20 -19.38
N LEU A 56 3.50 20.04 -18.70
CA LEU A 56 3.16 19.96 -17.26
C LEU A 56 4.33 20.46 -16.37
N PRO A 57 4.08 20.89 -15.12
CA PRO A 57 5.14 21.31 -14.21
C PRO A 57 5.96 20.12 -13.64
N GLY A 58 7.20 20.39 -13.25
CA GLY A 58 8.07 19.43 -12.55
C GLY A 58 8.89 18.51 -13.47
N THR A 59 9.93 17.90 -12.90
CA THR A 59 10.75 16.86 -13.55
C THR A 59 10.00 15.53 -13.54
N ARG A 60 10.15 14.74 -14.60
CA ARG A 60 9.49 13.45 -14.79
C ARG A 60 10.42 12.46 -15.49
N GLY A 61 10.22 11.17 -15.22
CA GLY A 61 10.98 10.12 -15.87
C GLY A 61 10.50 9.89 -17.31
N ALA A 62 11.21 9.02 -18.03
CA ALA A 62 10.77 8.60 -19.36
C ALA A 62 9.36 7.98 -19.30
N VAL A 63 8.58 8.20 -20.36
CA VAL A 63 7.31 7.50 -20.55
C VAL A 63 7.62 6.02 -20.72
N ARG A 64 6.85 5.16 -20.06
CA ARG A 64 6.99 3.71 -20.13
C ARG A 64 5.80 3.10 -20.84
N LEU A 65 6.04 2.41 -21.95
CA LEU A 65 5.05 1.61 -22.65
C LEU A 65 5.11 0.16 -22.15
N HIS A 66 3.96 -0.38 -21.80
CA HIS A 66 3.75 -1.78 -21.50
C HIS A 66 3.01 -2.45 -22.64
N SER A 67 3.54 -3.56 -23.16
CA SER A 67 2.96 -4.31 -24.28
C SER A 67 3.17 -5.80 -24.06
N LEU A 68 2.25 -6.64 -24.55
CA LEU A 68 2.46 -8.09 -24.58
C LEU A 68 3.27 -8.54 -25.80
N LEU A 69 3.65 -7.59 -26.67
CA LEU A 69 4.43 -7.77 -27.89
C LEU A 69 3.79 -8.75 -28.90
N VAL A 70 2.47 -8.80 -28.90
CA VAL A 70 1.68 -9.53 -29.90
C VAL A 70 1.95 -8.95 -31.29
N ASP A 71 1.88 -9.78 -32.33
CA ASP A 71 2.01 -9.30 -33.72
C ASP A 71 0.94 -8.25 -34.06
N GLY A 72 1.21 -7.33 -34.98
CA GLY A 72 0.26 -6.26 -35.35
C GLY A 72 0.42 -5.01 -34.48
N THR A 73 -0.67 -4.56 -33.84
CA THR A 73 -0.71 -3.27 -33.11
C THR A 73 0.41 -3.11 -32.07
N ASP A 74 0.61 -4.15 -31.26
CA ASP A 74 1.54 -4.12 -30.13
C ASP A 74 3.00 -3.88 -30.60
N GLN A 75 3.45 -4.59 -31.64
CA GLN A 75 4.79 -4.41 -32.21
C GLN A 75 4.96 -3.05 -32.89
N VAL A 76 3.94 -2.56 -33.63
CA VAL A 76 3.98 -1.20 -34.22
C VAL A 76 4.14 -0.14 -33.15
N ALA A 77 3.34 -0.20 -32.07
CA ALA A 77 3.44 0.74 -30.97
C ALA A 77 4.78 0.64 -30.23
N ALA A 78 5.32 -0.58 -30.06
CA ALA A 78 6.62 -0.80 -29.44
C ALA A 78 7.76 -0.15 -30.22
N GLU A 79 7.78 -0.29 -31.55
CA GLU A 79 8.78 0.36 -32.41
C GLU A 79 8.70 1.89 -32.34
N ILE A 80 7.49 2.45 -32.40
CA ILE A 80 7.26 3.90 -32.28
C ILE A 80 7.77 4.42 -30.92
N ALA A 81 7.42 3.75 -29.82
CA ALA A 81 7.88 4.12 -28.49
C ALA A 81 9.41 4.07 -28.37
N LEU A 82 10.02 2.98 -28.87
CA LEU A 82 11.46 2.80 -28.84
C LEU A 82 12.21 3.83 -29.72
N ALA A 83 11.64 4.26 -30.85
CA ALA A 83 12.20 5.30 -31.71
C ALA A 83 12.19 6.70 -31.04
N ARG A 84 11.26 6.92 -30.10
CA ARG A 84 11.12 8.16 -29.31
C ARG A 84 11.96 8.18 -28.03
N GLY A 85 12.63 7.08 -27.71
CA GLY A 85 13.38 6.93 -26.46
C GLY A 85 12.50 6.67 -25.24
N TRP A 86 11.26 6.21 -25.43
CA TRP A 86 10.44 5.70 -24.33
C TRP A 86 10.99 4.35 -23.84
N GLU A 87 10.71 4.02 -22.59
CA GLU A 87 11.01 2.70 -22.03
C GLU A 87 9.97 1.68 -22.47
N LEU A 88 10.41 0.47 -22.84
CA LEU A 88 9.52 -0.63 -23.19
C LEU A 88 9.62 -1.75 -22.14
N ALA A 89 8.52 -2.02 -21.44
CA ALA A 89 8.40 -3.13 -20.50
C ALA A 89 7.42 -4.17 -21.03
N VAL A 90 7.84 -5.43 -21.09
CA VAL A 90 7.08 -6.49 -21.75
C VAL A 90 6.75 -7.58 -20.73
N PRO A 91 5.57 -7.55 -20.08
CA PRO A 91 5.04 -8.72 -19.39
C PRO A 91 4.68 -9.76 -20.45
N MET A 92 5.53 -10.76 -20.66
CA MET A 92 5.36 -11.78 -21.70
C MET A 92 4.46 -12.91 -21.19
N PRO A 93 3.48 -13.37 -21.99
CA PRO A 93 2.64 -14.52 -21.64
C PRO A 93 3.40 -15.84 -21.41
N PHE A 94 4.62 -15.93 -21.95
CA PHE A 94 5.49 -17.11 -21.91
C PHE A 94 6.96 -16.68 -21.75
N GLY A 95 7.87 -17.63 -21.52
CA GLY A 95 9.31 -17.44 -21.71
C GLY A 95 9.63 -16.80 -23.07
N ALA A 96 10.68 -15.99 -23.17
CA ALA A 96 11.00 -15.20 -24.36
C ALA A 96 11.21 -16.09 -25.60
N ALA A 97 11.84 -17.26 -25.44
CA ALA A 97 12.03 -18.23 -26.51
C ALA A 97 10.69 -18.79 -27.01
N LEU A 98 9.83 -19.25 -26.10
CA LEU A 98 8.52 -19.80 -26.43
C LEU A 98 7.59 -18.73 -27.02
N ASN A 99 7.58 -17.53 -26.45
CA ASN A 99 6.81 -16.41 -26.97
C ASN A 99 7.25 -16.02 -28.38
N CYS A 100 8.57 -15.98 -28.64
CA CYS A 100 9.11 -15.74 -29.98
C CYS A 100 8.67 -16.84 -30.95
N ALA A 101 8.77 -18.11 -30.56
CA ALA A 101 8.39 -19.24 -31.41
C ALA A 101 6.89 -19.22 -31.75
N ILE A 102 6.01 -19.01 -30.78
CA ILE A 102 4.56 -18.95 -30.99
C ILE A 102 4.18 -17.79 -31.92
N ASN A 103 4.72 -16.59 -31.68
CA ASN A 103 4.36 -15.40 -32.47
C ASN A 103 5.10 -15.30 -33.83
N ALA A 104 6.13 -16.12 -34.06
CA ALA A 104 6.73 -16.28 -35.38
C ALA A 104 5.84 -17.12 -36.33
N HIS A 105 4.86 -17.85 -35.78
CA HIS A 105 3.93 -18.72 -36.51
C HIS A 105 4.60 -19.76 -37.43
N PRO A 106 5.51 -20.60 -36.92
CA PRO A 106 6.09 -21.69 -37.69
C PRO A 106 5.02 -22.71 -38.09
N LEU A 107 5.16 -23.28 -39.28
CA LEU A 107 4.28 -24.34 -39.79
C LEU A 107 4.88 -25.75 -39.62
N THR A 108 6.18 -25.84 -39.31
CA THR A 108 6.90 -27.10 -39.17
C THR A 108 7.55 -27.23 -37.80
N LEU A 109 7.63 -28.46 -37.28
CA LEU A 109 8.34 -28.74 -36.03
C LEU A 109 9.84 -28.41 -36.13
N THR A 110 10.43 -28.49 -37.33
CA THR A 110 11.82 -28.10 -37.57
C THR A 110 12.05 -26.61 -37.30
N ASP A 111 11.13 -25.75 -37.78
CA ASP A 111 11.20 -24.31 -37.50
C ASP A 111 10.91 -23.99 -36.03
N VAL A 112 9.98 -24.73 -35.40
CA VAL A 112 9.74 -24.64 -33.95
C VAL A 112 11.04 -24.90 -33.18
N ASP A 113 11.72 -26.01 -33.47
CA ASP A 113 12.98 -26.39 -32.81
C ASP A 113 14.13 -25.42 -33.11
N ALA A 114 14.12 -24.81 -34.30
CA ALA A 114 15.09 -23.78 -34.65
C ALA A 114 14.88 -22.53 -33.79
N VAL A 115 13.67 -21.97 -33.79
CA VAL A 115 13.37 -20.70 -33.09
C VAL A 115 13.48 -20.85 -31.57
N LEU A 116 12.99 -21.96 -30.98
CA LEU A 116 13.13 -22.23 -29.55
C LEU A 116 14.61 -22.34 -29.12
N ALA A 117 15.47 -22.89 -29.98
CA ALA A 117 16.91 -22.96 -29.75
C ALA A 117 17.65 -21.65 -30.08
N GLY A 118 16.93 -20.58 -30.43
CA GLY A 118 17.52 -19.30 -30.84
C GLY A 118 18.26 -19.34 -32.18
N ARG A 119 18.01 -20.37 -33.00
CA ARG A 119 18.58 -20.52 -34.35
C ARG A 119 17.62 -19.95 -35.41
N PRO A 120 18.14 -19.56 -36.59
CA PRO A 120 17.27 -19.09 -37.68
C PRO A 120 16.29 -20.17 -38.14
N ALA A 121 15.05 -19.78 -38.40
CA ALA A 121 14.07 -20.69 -39.03
C ALA A 121 14.46 -20.96 -40.50
N ALA A 122 14.08 -22.11 -41.02
CA ALA A 122 14.28 -22.47 -42.42
C ALA A 122 13.32 -21.70 -43.34
N ASP A 123 12.08 -21.47 -42.89
CA ASP A 123 11.14 -20.59 -43.58
C ASP A 123 11.55 -19.11 -43.40
N PRO A 124 11.85 -18.37 -44.50
CA PRO A 124 12.25 -16.97 -44.43
C PRO A 124 11.19 -16.04 -43.82
N ALA A 125 9.91 -16.34 -43.97
CA ALA A 125 8.83 -15.53 -43.41
C ALA A 125 8.72 -15.71 -41.89
N VAL A 126 8.92 -16.95 -41.41
CA VAL A 126 9.00 -17.26 -39.98
C VAL A 126 10.23 -16.59 -39.38
N GLU A 127 11.39 -16.69 -40.05
CA GLU A 127 12.62 -16.07 -39.58
C GLU A 127 12.51 -14.55 -39.53
N ALA A 128 11.89 -13.92 -40.53
CA ALA A 128 11.68 -12.48 -40.53
C ALA A 128 10.87 -12.01 -39.30
N LYS A 129 9.78 -12.73 -38.96
CA LYS A 129 8.98 -12.44 -37.76
C LYS A 129 9.77 -12.68 -36.48
N ALA A 130 10.48 -13.80 -36.39
CA ALA A 130 11.28 -14.12 -35.22
C ALA A 130 12.41 -13.10 -35.01
N ALA A 131 13.07 -12.67 -36.08
CA ALA A 131 14.11 -11.64 -36.04
C ALA A 131 13.55 -10.28 -35.60
N ALA A 132 12.37 -9.88 -36.09
CA ALA A 132 11.70 -8.65 -35.65
C ALA A 132 11.37 -8.68 -34.15
N ILE A 133 10.80 -9.78 -33.65
CA ILE A 133 10.52 -9.97 -32.23
C ILE A 133 11.81 -9.86 -31.42
N ARG A 134 12.88 -10.57 -31.81
CA ARG A 134 14.19 -10.52 -31.15
C ARG A 134 14.79 -9.10 -31.14
N ALA A 135 14.63 -8.35 -32.23
CA ALA A 135 15.14 -6.99 -32.32
C ALA A 135 14.44 -6.04 -31.34
N ILE A 136 13.12 -6.20 -31.15
CA ILE A 136 12.37 -5.41 -30.16
C ILE A 136 12.71 -5.86 -28.73
N THR A 137 12.71 -7.17 -28.44
CA THR A 137 12.96 -7.68 -27.09
C THR A 137 14.38 -7.40 -26.60
N ALA A 138 15.38 -7.32 -27.48
CA ALA A 138 16.74 -6.93 -27.13
C ALA A 138 16.86 -5.49 -26.57
N ARG A 139 15.82 -4.66 -26.76
CA ARG A 139 15.75 -3.27 -26.31
C ARG A 139 14.67 -3.04 -25.23
N ALA A 140 14.14 -4.12 -24.67
CA ALA A 140 13.02 -4.08 -23.74
C ALA A 140 13.36 -4.75 -22.40
N SER A 141 12.61 -4.40 -21.35
CA SER A 141 12.64 -5.09 -20.06
C SER A 141 11.61 -6.21 -20.07
N LEU A 142 12.06 -7.47 -20.04
CA LEU A 142 11.19 -8.64 -20.18
C LEU A 142 10.82 -9.23 -18.82
N PHE A 143 9.53 -9.43 -18.56
CA PHE A 143 9.04 -10.20 -17.43
C PHE A 143 8.27 -11.40 -17.96
N GLU A 144 8.90 -12.55 -17.94
CA GLU A 144 8.45 -13.71 -18.70
C GLU A 144 7.68 -14.66 -17.79
N LEU A 145 6.41 -14.93 -18.10
CA LEU A 145 5.59 -15.89 -17.36
C LEU A 145 5.93 -17.33 -17.76
N ALA A 146 7.12 -17.78 -17.35
CA ALA A 146 7.73 -19.04 -17.76
C ALA A 146 7.36 -20.25 -16.87
N ASP A 147 6.51 -20.08 -15.86
CA ASP A 147 6.14 -21.11 -14.88
C ASP A 147 5.40 -22.30 -15.52
N ARG A 148 4.82 -22.12 -16.70
CA ARG A 148 4.04 -23.14 -17.44
C ARG A 148 4.56 -23.41 -18.84
N ASP A 149 5.74 -22.93 -19.20
CA ASP A 149 6.27 -23.05 -20.57
C ASP A 149 6.28 -24.50 -21.08
N ALA A 150 6.70 -25.45 -20.24
CA ALA A 150 6.73 -26.86 -20.63
C ALA A 150 5.34 -27.44 -20.96
N GLU A 151 4.29 -27.02 -20.24
CA GLU A 151 2.90 -27.45 -20.50
C GLU A 151 2.39 -26.84 -21.80
N VAL A 152 2.63 -25.53 -21.98
CA VAL A 152 2.22 -24.78 -23.16
C VAL A 152 2.91 -25.33 -24.40
N GLU A 153 4.23 -25.53 -24.35
CA GLU A 153 5.03 -26.08 -25.45
C GLU A 153 4.53 -27.47 -25.85
N ALA A 154 4.26 -28.36 -24.88
CA ALA A 154 3.77 -29.70 -25.17
C ALA A 154 2.42 -29.68 -25.90
N LEU A 155 1.46 -28.87 -25.42
CA LEU A 155 0.15 -28.73 -26.05
C LEU A 155 0.26 -28.07 -27.43
N TRP A 156 1.12 -27.06 -27.56
CA TRP A 156 1.36 -26.37 -28.82
C TRP A 156 1.93 -27.32 -29.88
N ARG A 157 2.98 -28.08 -29.53
CA ARG A 157 3.58 -29.08 -30.42
C ARG A 157 2.58 -30.16 -30.82
N ALA A 158 1.75 -30.63 -29.89
CA ALA A 158 0.69 -31.58 -30.20
C ALA A 158 -0.32 -31.00 -31.20
N SER A 159 -0.71 -29.74 -31.05
CA SER A 159 -1.61 -29.06 -31.98
C SER A 159 -1.02 -28.89 -33.39
N LEU A 160 0.30 -28.69 -33.50
CA LEU A 160 1.00 -28.59 -34.78
C LEU A 160 1.21 -29.96 -35.44
N ALA A 161 1.48 -31.00 -34.65
CA ALA A 161 1.68 -32.36 -35.15
C ALA A 161 0.38 -32.99 -35.67
N ALA A 162 -0.77 -32.60 -35.11
CA ALA A 162 -2.09 -33.06 -35.53
C ALA A 162 -3.06 -31.88 -35.71
N PRO A 163 -2.97 -31.11 -36.82
CA PRO A 163 -3.81 -29.92 -37.05
C PRO A 163 -5.32 -30.20 -37.09
N ASP A 164 -5.71 -31.42 -37.47
CA ASP A 164 -7.11 -31.84 -37.50
C ASP A 164 -7.65 -32.27 -36.12
N ASP A 165 -6.77 -32.44 -35.12
CA ASP A 165 -7.17 -32.73 -33.74
C ASP A 165 -7.65 -31.47 -33.03
N ARG A 166 -8.97 -31.27 -33.11
CA ARG A 166 -9.66 -30.16 -32.44
C ARG A 166 -9.50 -30.18 -30.92
N ALA A 167 -9.28 -31.33 -30.29
CA ALA A 167 -9.09 -31.39 -28.85
C ALA A 167 -7.71 -30.85 -28.46
N ALA A 168 -6.66 -31.25 -29.19
CA ALA A 168 -5.31 -30.71 -29.00
C ALA A 168 -5.26 -29.20 -29.25
N ALA A 169 -5.87 -28.72 -30.35
CA ALA A 169 -5.95 -27.30 -30.67
C ALA A 169 -6.65 -26.49 -29.57
N ARG A 170 -7.81 -26.97 -29.08
CA ARG A 170 -8.56 -26.31 -28.00
C ARG A 170 -7.81 -26.29 -26.67
N ALA A 171 -7.09 -27.37 -26.34
CA ALA A 171 -6.31 -27.44 -25.11
C ALA A 171 -5.18 -26.40 -25.10
N PHE A 172 -4.44 -26.28 -26.22
CA PHE A 172 -3.43 -25.23 -26.40
C PHE A 172 -4.05 -23.83 -26.35
N GLU A 173 -5.14 -23.60 -27.10
CA GLU A 173 -5.80 -22.29 -27.17
C GLU A 173 -6.29 -21.83 -25.81
N ALA A 174 -6.90 -22.72 -25.01
CA ALA A 174 -7.37 -22.40 -23.67
C ALA A 174 -6.22 -21.98 -22.75
N LEU A 175 -5.17 -22.81 -22.66
CA LEU A 175 -4.03 -22.52 -21.79
C LEU A 175 -3.25 -21.26 -22.24
N SER A 176 -3.01 -21.12 -23.54
CA SER A 176 -2.36 -19.94 -24.11
C SER A 176 -3.17 -18.67 -23.82
N SER A 177 -4.49 -18.72 -23.97
CA SER A 177 -5.37 -17.58 -23.74
C SER A 177 -5.39 -17.15 -22.26
N ASP A 178 -5.37 -18.11 -21.33
CA ASP A 178 -5.26 -17.85 -19.90
C ASP A 178 -3.94 -17.15 -19.54
N ASN A 179 -2.82 -17.62 -20.10
CA ASN A 179 -1.51 -16.99 -19.90
C ASN A 179 -1.46 -15.56 -20.49
N VAL A 180 -2.05 -15.34 -21.67
CA VAL A 180 -2.15 -13.99 -22.27
C VAL A 180 -3.03 -13.08 -21.42
N ALA A 181 -4.15 -13.57 -20.89
CA ALA A 181 -5.00 -12.81 -19.97
C ALA A 181 -4.24 -12.41 -18.69
N LEU A 182 -3.44 -13.33 -18.14
CA LEU A 182 -2.63 -13.09 -16.95
C LEU A 182 -1.53 -12.04 -17.21
N ALA A 183 -0.82 -12.12 -18.32
CA ALA A 183 0.16 -11.11 -18.72
C ALA A 183 -0.51 -9.73 -18.97
N GLY A 184 -1.71 -9.74 -19.56
CA GLY A 184 -2.56 -8.55 -19.72
C GLY A 184 -2.92 -7.90 -18.38
N ARG A 185 -3.23 -8.69 -17.35
CA ARG A 185 -3.44 -8.20 -15.98
C ARG A 185 -2.17 -7.52 -15.43
N VAL A 186 -1.00 -8.14 -15.60
CA VAL A 186 0.30 -7.56 -15.15
C VAL A 186 0.55 -6.20 -15.80
N MET A 187 0.23 -6.06 -17.09
CA MET A 187 0.25 -4.77 -17.80
C MET A 187 -0.73 -3.78 -17.18
N ILE A 188 -2.02 -4.12 -17.12
CA ILE A 188 -3.09 -3.21 -16.66
C ILE A 188 -2.77 -2.64 -15.27
N GLU A 189 -2.33 -3.49 -14.34
CA GLU A 189 -2.01 -3.11 -12.95
C GLU A 189 -0.96 -2.01 -12.85
N ARG A 190 -0.13 -1.84 -13.88
CA ARG A 190 0.99 -0.88 -13.91
C ARG A 190 0.68 0.39 -14.69
N THR A 191 -0.40 0.40 -15.45
CA THR A 191 -0.69 1.48 -16.41
C THR A 191 -1.61 2.56 -15.82
N ASP A 192 -1.36 3.80 -16.22
CA ASP A 192 -2.20 4.97 -15.95
C ASP A 192 -3.28 5.14 -17.02
N LEU A 193 -3.00 4.67 -18.24
CA LEU A 193 -3.90 4.67 -19.39
C LEU A 193 -3.59 3.45 -20.26
N VAL A 194 -4.61 2.72 -20.69
CA VAL A 194 -4.48 1.67 -21.70
C VAL A 194 -4.92 2.23 -23.05
N ILE A 195 -4.10 2.08 -24.07
CA ILE A 195 -4.42 2.39 -25.46
C ILE A 195 -4.86 1.09 -26.12
N ALA A 196 -6.02 1.08 -26.75
CA ALA A 196 -6.61 -0.09 -27.36
C ALA A 196 -6.95 0.18 -28.83
N VAL A 197 -6.41 -0.60 -29.76
CA VAL A 197 -6.81 -0.59 -31.17
C VAL A 197 -7.76 -1.76 -31.41
N TRP A 198 -9.06 -1.48 -31.36
CA TRP A 198 -10.08 -2.53 -31.31
C TRP A 198 -11.40 -2.09 -31.98
N ASP A 199 -12.01 -3.00 -32.71
CA ASP A 199 -13.21 -2.76 -33.53
C ASP A 199 -14.53 -2.97 -32.75
N GLY A 200 -14.46 -3.21 -31.44
CA GLY A 200 -15.63 -3.33 -30.57
C GLY A 200 -16.42 -4.64 -30.70
N LYS A 201 -16.02 -5.58 -31.57
CA LYS A 201 -16.87 -6.74 -31.92
C LYS A 201 -16.78 -7.92 -30.95
N VAL A 202 -15.58 -8.26 -30.49
CA VAL A 202 -15.33 -9.45 -29.66
C VAL A 202 -14.67 -9.06 -28.34
N ALA A 203 -15.39 -9.26 -27.23
CA ALA A 203 -14.94 -8.88 -25.89
C ALA A 203 -14.82 -10.04 -24.89
N ASN A 204 -15.26 -11.24 -25.26
CA ASN A 204 -15.40 -12.38 -24.34
C ASN A 204 -14.32 -13.46 -24.51
N LEU A 205 -13.34 -13.28 -25.40
CA LEU A 205 -12.22 -14.20 -25.56
C LEU A 205 -11.12 -13.86 -24.54
N PRO A 206 -10.80 -14.72 -23.57
CA PRO A 206 -9.70 -14.50 -22.63
C PRO A 206 -8.41 -14.17 -23.38
N GLY A 207 -7.67 -13.16 -22.90
CA GLY A 207 -6.42 -12.70 -23.53
C GLY A 207 -6.61 -11.92 -24.85
N GLY A 208 -7.81 -11.85 -25.40
CA GLY A 208 -8.11 -11.01 -26.56
C GLY A 208 -8.19 -9.52 -26.22
N THR A 209 -8.07 -8.65 -27.23
CA THR A 209 -8.07 -7.18 -27.06
C THR A 209 -9.30 -6.68 -26.30
N GLY A 210 -10.51 -7.14 -26.66
CA GLY A 210 -11.73 -6.72 -25.98
C GLY A 210 -11.86 -7.23 -24.53
N HIS A 211 -11.27 -8.39 -24.22
CA HIS A 211 -11.16 -8.88 -22.84
C HIS A 211 -10.21 -7.97 -22.03
N THR A 212 -9.05 -7.62 -22.59
CA THR A 212 -8.10 -6.68 -21.97
C THR A 212 -8.74 -5.30 -21.72
N VAL A 213 -9.49 -4.76 -22.69
CA VAL A 213 -10.24 -3.50 -22.54
C VAL A 213 -11.25 -3.59 -21.39
N THR A 214 -12.04 -4.66 -21.35
CA THR A 214 -13.06 -4.85 -20.30
C THR A 214 -12.42 -5.00 -18.93
N ALA A 215 -11.34 -5.77 -18.83
CA ALA A 215 -10.57 -5.96 -17.59
C ALA A 215 -9.96 -4.64 -17.10
N ALA A 216 -9.37 -3.83 -18.00
CA ALA A 216 -8.81 -2.53 -17.65
C ALA A 216 -9.86 -1.60 -17.02
N LEU A 217 -11.03 -1.49 -17.68
CA LEU A 217 -12.14 -0.66 -17.18
C LEU A 217 -12.70 -1.17 -15.86
N ALA A 218 -12.83 -2.50 -15.68
CA ALA A 218 -13.28 -3.10 -14.43
C ALA A 218 -12.29 -2.88 -13.27
N MET A 219 -10.99 -2.77 -13.58
CA MET A 219 -9.92 -2.45 -12.62
C MET A 219 -9.77 -0.93 -12.38
N GLY A 220 -10.56 -0.11 -13.07
CA GLY A 220 -10.58 1.34 -12.95
C GLY A 220 -9.43 2.04 -13.69
N ALA A 221 -8.77 1.35 -14.63
CA ALA A 221 -7.80 1.96 -15.55
C ALA A 221 -8.56 2.54 -16.77
N PRO A 222 -8.37 3.82 -17.11
CA PRO A 222 -9.00 4.40 -18.30
C PRO A 222 -8.45 3.76 -19.57
N VAL A 223 -9.30 3.69 -20.60
CA VAL A 223 -8.95 3.14 -21.91
C VAL A 223 -9.14 4.19 -22.99
N LEU A 224 -8.09 4.51 -23.76
CA LEU A 224 -8.20 5.24 -25.01
C LEU A 224 -8.40 4.23 -26.14
N LEU A 225 -9.61 4.19 -26.68
CA LEU A 225 -10.03 3.29 -27.75
C LEU A 225 -9.86 3.97 -29.11
N ILE A 226 -9.18 3.30 -30.03
CA ILE A 226 -9.02 3.65 -31.44
C ILE A 226 -9.73 2.58 -32.26
N ASP A 227 -10.69 2.99 -33.09
CA ASP A 227 -11.32 2.09 -34.05
C ASP A 227 -10.36 1.89 -35.25
N PRO A 228 -9.97 0.65 -35.58
CA PRO A 228 -9.11 0.37 -36.74
C PRO A 228 -9.65 0.92 -38.06
N THR A 229 -10.97 1.06 -38.22
CA THR A 229 -11.62 1.52 -39.45
C THR A 229 -11.69 3.05 -39.56
N THR A 230 -11.53 3.76 -38.44
CA THR A 230 -11.47 5.23 -38.38
C THR A 230 -10.39 5.66 -37.37
N PRO A 231 -9.09 5.35 -37.62
CA PRO A 231 -8.03 5.52 -36.63
C PRO A 231 -7.80 6.96 -36.17
N GLU A 232 -8.21 7.94 -36.96
CA GLU A 232 -8.21 9.37 -36.62
C GLU A 232 -9.21 9.73 -35.51
N SER A 233 -10.22 8.88 -35.29
CA SER A 233 -11.17 9.02 -34.20
C SER A 233 -10.70 8.20 -32.99
N CYS A 234 -10.65 8.84 -31.82
CA CYS A 234 -10.36 8.14 -30.58
C CYS A 234 -11.31 8.57 -29.47
N ARG A 235 -11.62 7.63 -28.58
CA ARG A 235 -12.53 7.84 -27.46
C ARG A 235 -11.89 7.36 -26.16
N ILE A 236 -12.03 8.16 -25.10
CA ILE A 236 -11.58 7.77 -23.77
C ILE A 236 -12.76 7.21 -22.97
N LEU A 237 -12.56 6.02 -22.42
CA LEU A 237 -13.51 5.27 -21.62
C LEU A 237 -13.02 5.19 -20.17
N GLY A 238 -13.90 5.46 -19.22
CA GLY A 238 -13.60 5.35 -17.80
C GLY A 238 -14.25 4.15 -17.11
N ARG A 239 -15.28 3.56 -17.73
CA ARG A 239 -16.08 2.48 -17.16
C ARG A 239 -16.55 1.49 -18.23
N PRO A 240 -16.83 0.22 -17.87
CA PRO A 240 -17.31 -0.78 -18.82
C PRO A 240 -18.62 -0.37 -19.52
N GLU A 241 -19.53 0.32 -18.83
CA GLU A 241 -20.83 0.72 -19.38
C GLU A 241 -20.69 1.72 -20.53
N GLU A 242 -19.61 2.50 -20.56
CA GLU A 242 -19.34 3.47 -21.62
C GLU A 242 -19.12 2.77 -22.97
N LEU A 243 -18.72 1.49 -23.01
CA LEU A 243 -18.58 0.71 -24.25
C LEU A 243 -19.88 0.59 -25.05
N ARG A 244 -21.03 0.69 -24.39
CA ARG A 244 -22.35 0.62 -25.02
C ARG A 244 -22.95 1.98 -25.35
N GLN A 245 -22.27 3.07 -25.00
CA GLN A 245 -22.71 4.43 -25.30
C GLN A 245 -22.21 4.87 -26.68
N PRO A 246 -22.92 5.76 -27.39
CA PRO A 246 -22.46 6.29 -28.68
C PRO A 246 -21.11 7.01 -28.52
N ALA A 247 -20.28 6.95 -29.56
CA ALA A 247 -19.03 7.69 -29.58
C ALA A 247 -19.31 9.20 -29.65
N PRO A 248 -18.56 10.03 -28.90
CA PRO A 248 -18.65 11.48 -29.06
C PRO A 248 -18.18 11.90 -30.45
N ALA A 249 -18.66 13.05 -30.94
CA ALA A 249 -18.35 13.54 -32.28
C ALA A 249 -16.87 13.97 -32.44
N GLU A 250 -16.24 14.42 -31.35
CA GLU A 250 -14.84 14.88 -31.34
C GLU A 250 -14.04 14.16 -30.24
N PRO A 251 -12.73 13.92 -30.46
CA PRO A 251 -11.84 13.38 -29.44
C PRO A 251 -11.68 14.33 -28.24
N ASP A 252 -11.90 13.81 -27.02
CA ASP A 252 -11.75 14.56 -25.79
C ASP A 252 -10.28 14.60 -25.31
N PHE A 253 -9.47 15.44 -25.96
CA PHE A 253 -8.07 15.63 -25.58
C PHE A 253 -7.89 16.37 -24.24
N ALA A 254 -8.90 17.11 -23.78
CA ALA A 254 -8.86 17.72 -22.45
C ALA A 254 -8.90 16.64 -21.36
N ARG A 255 -9.72 15.60 -21.55
CA ARG A 255 -9.73 14.42 -20.67
C ARG A 255 -8.42 13.63 -20.75
N LEU A 256 -7.78 13.55 -21.92
CA LEU A 256 -6.44 12.95 -22.04
C LEU A 256 -5.42 13.72 -21.19
N GLU A 257 -5.38 15.05 -21.31
CA GLU A 257 -4.50 15.88 -20.50
C GLU A 257 -4.77 15.71 -19.00
N ALA A 258 -6.05 15.69 -18.59
CA ALA A 258 -6.42 15.50 -17.19
C ALA A 258 -5.94 14.14 -16.64
N ILE A 259 -6.05 13.07 -17.41
CA ILE A 259 -5.55 11.73 -17.03
C ILE A 259 -4.02 11.75 -16.87
N ILE A 260 -3.30 12.31 -17.86
CA ILE A 260 -1.84 12.39 -17.81
C ILE A 260 -1.39 13.27 -16.64
N ARG A 261 -2.03 14.41 -16.43
CA ARG A 261 -1.78 15.30 -15.29
C ARG A 261 -2.00 14.57 -13.97
N ALA A 262 -3.10 13.85 -13.80
CA ALA A 262 -3.36 13.09 -12.57
C ALA A 262 -2.35 11.94 -12.37
N ALA A 263 -1.80 11.37 -13.44
CA ALA A 263 -0.77 10.34 -13.33
C ALA A 263 0.55 10.91 -12.79
N VAL A 264 1.00 12.05 -13.31
CA VAL A 264 2.37 12.55 -13.08
C VAL A 264 2.46 13.76 -12.14
N VAL A 265 1.40 14.55 -11.98
CA VAL A 265 1.38 15.71 -11.09
C VAL A 265 0.73 15.31 -9.78
N VAL A 266 1.50 15.38 -8.70
CA VAL A 266 1.01 15.08 -7.35
C VAL A 266 0.64 16.37 -6.66
N GLU A 267 -0.65 16.70 -6.60
CA GLU A 267 -1.12 17.91 -5.93
C GLU A 267 -0.78 17.88 -4.43
N GLY A 268 -0.25 19.00 -3.94
CA GLY A 268 0.14 19.13 -2.53
C GLY A 268 1.36 18.30 -2.13
N TRP A 269 2.11 17.74 -3.09
CA TRP A 269 3.40 17.13 -2.85
C TRP A 269 4.55 18.03 -3.28
N SER A 270 5.63 18.02 -2.50
CA SER A 270 6.93 18.55 -2.89
C SER A 270 8.03 17.77 -2.17
N PRO A 271 9.25 17.67 -2.75
CA PRO A 271 10.41 17.10 -2.06
C PRO A 271 10.69 17.76 -0.69
N THR A 272 10.38 19.05 -0.58
CA THR A 272 10.54 19.83 0.65
C THR A 272 9.66 19.34 1.81
N LEU A 273 8.52 18.68 1.56
CA LEU A 273 7.68 18.12 2.62
C LEU A 273 8.38 16.99 3.37
N LEU A 274 9.06 16.09 2.65
CA LEU A 274 9.82 15.01 3.26
C LEU A 274 11.11 15.54 3.88
N ALA A 275 11.79 16.49 3.22
CA ALA A 275 12.99 17.12 3.77
C ALA A 275 12.72 17.90 5.07
N ALA A 276 11.50 18.42 5.27
CA ALA A 276 11.09 19.05 6.52
C ALA A 276 10.94 18.04 7.67
N GLU A 277 10.77 16.75 7.38
CA GLU A 277 10.69 15.70 8.40
C GLU A 277 12.08 15.31 8.90
N GLN A 278 12.33 15.59 10.18
CA GLN A 278 13.57 15.18 10.83
C GLN A 278 13.43 13.77 11.38
N TRP A 279 14.23 12.85 10.83
CA TRP A 279 14.42 11.54 11.45
C TRP A 279 15.26 11.67 12.72
N ARG A 280 14.90 10.90 13.74
CA ARG A 280 15.61 10.85 15.02
C ARG A 280 15.86 9.39 15.37
N PRO A 281 17.02 9.04 15.93
CA PRO A 281 17.33 7.64 16.23
C PRO A 281 16.54 7.07 17.40
N ARG A 282 15.92 7.93 18.24
CA ARG A 282 15.33 7.51 19.50
C ARG A 282 14.06 8.28 19.80
N SER A 283 13.13 7.61 20.46
CA SER A 283 11.91 8.25 20.95
C SER A 283 12.20 9.29 22.03
N SER A 284 11.36 10.31 22.12
CA SER A 284 11.47 11.38 23.12
C SER A 284 11.03 10.87 24.49
N LYS A 285 11.77 11.25 25.55
CA LYS A 285 11.33 10.99 26.94
C LYS A 285 10.04 11.74 27.27
N ALA A 286 9.81 12.91 26.66
CA ALA A 286 8.62 13.74 26.91
C ALA A 286 7.33 13.12 26.34
N PHE A 287 7.44 12.21 25.37
CA PHE A 287 6.30 11.59 24.68
C PHE A 287 6.25 10.08 24.94
N GLY A 288 6.36 9.71 26.22
CA GLY A 288 6.33 8.31 26.67
C GLY A 288 5.04 7.89 27.38
N LEU A 289 4.11 8.81 27.66
CA LEU A 289 2.97 8.52 28.54
C LEU A 289 2.03 7.45 27.95
N TYR A 290 1.74 7.50 26.65
CA TYR A 290 0.89 6.50 26.01
C TYR A 290 1.52 5.10 26.12
N ARG A 291 2.82 4.98 25.85
CA ARG A 291 3.55 3.71 26.01
C ARG A 291 3.64 3.25 27.45
N ARG A 292 3.68 4.17 28.42
CA ARG A 292 3.59 3.84 29.86
C ARG A 292 2.25 3.20 30.18
N ILE A 293 1.16 3.79 29.67
CA ILE A 293 -0.20 3.26 29.84
C ILE A 293 -0.26 1.85 29.24
N GLU A 294 0.20 1.65 28.01
CA GLU A 294 0.25 0.32 27.41
C GLU A 294 1.11 -0.67 28.21
N ALA A 295 2.27 -0.27 28.75
CA ALA A 295 3.13 -1.14 29.53
C ALA A 295 2.49 -1.57 30.86
N VAL A 296 1.89 -0.62 31.59
CA VAL A 296 1.24 -0.86 32.90
C VAL A 296 -0.03 -1.70 32.73
N PHE A 297 -0.87 -1.36 31.75
CA PHE A 297 -2.18 -1.99 31.57
C PHE A 297 -2.16 -3.17 30.59
N GLY A 298 -1.11 -3.36 29.80
CA GLY A 298 -1.01 -4.41 28.78
C GLY A 298 -0.33 -5.70 29.22
N GLY A 299 -0.02 -5.86 30.51
CA GLY A 299 0.52 -7.12 31.05
C GLY A 299 2.04 -7.20 31.21
N GLY A 300 2.77 -6.11 30.99
CA GLY A 300 4.22 -6.07 31.27
C GLY A 300 4.47 -6.00 32.78
N GLY A 301 4.82 -7.13 33.41
CA GLY A 301 5.12 -7.22 34.86
C GLY A 301 6.20 -6.25 35.35
N ALA A 302 7.44 -6.71 35.54
CA ALA A 302 8.56 -5.85 35.97
C ALA A 302 8.91 -4.70 34.99
N GLY A 303 8.38 -4.75 33.75
CA GLY A 303 8.59 -3.75 32.70
C GLY A 303 7.74 -2.46 32.82
N ALA A 304 6.73 -2.43 33.70
CA ALA A 304 5.86 -1.26 33.88
C ALA A 304 6.63 0.03 34.23
N PHE A 305 7.75 -0.09 34.95
CA PHE A 305 8.64 1.01 35.35
C PHE A 305 9.98 1.02 34.60
N GLY A 306 10.16 0.14 33.61
CA GLY A 306 11.35 0.08 32.78
C GLY A 306 11.53 1.31 31.87
N SER A 307 12.69 1.37 31.20
CA SER A 307 12.94 2.37 30.16
C SER A 307 11.91 2.22 29.03
N LEU A 308 11.17 3.30 28.74
CA LEU A 308 10.28 3.37 27.59
C LEU A 308 10.98 3.94 26.36
N ARG A 309 12.30 4.08 26.38
CA ARG A 309 13.03 4.55 25.20
C ARG A 309 12.99 3.45 24.15
N VAL A 310 12.63 3.83 22.93
CA VAL A 310 12.69 2.95 21.76
C VAL A 310 13.75 3.52 20.84
N ASP A 311 14.68 2.68 20.44
CA ASP A 311 15.62 2.95 19.38
C ASP A 311 14.94 2.61 18.05
N TYR A 312 14.87 3.57 17.14
CA TYR A 312 14.34 3.35 15.80
C TYR A 312 15.47 2.86 14.91
N GLU A 313 15.18 1.86 14.07
CA GLU A 313 16.17 1.35 13.12
C GLU A 313 16.57 2.46 12.15
N ALA A 314 17.89 2.66 11.99
CA ALA A 314 18.41 3.69 11.12
C ALA A 314 18.25 3.28 9.65
N PRO A 315 17.93 4.22 8.74
CA PRO A 315 17.83 3.91 7.31
C PRO A 315 19.09 3.26 6.74
N GLY A 316 20.28 3.70 7.14
CA GLY A 316 21.54 3.09 6.72
C GLY A 316 21.88 1.75 7.38
N ALA A 317 21.10 1.31 8.37
CA ALA A 317 21.33 0.06 9.11
C ALA A 317 20.35 -1.06 8.73
N ILE A 318 19.20 -0.75 8.11
CA ILE A 318 18.15 -1.74 7.84
C ILE A 318 18.63 -2.91 6.97
N VAL A 319 19.49 -2.64 5.98
CA VAL A 319 20.03 -3.65 5.07
C VAL A 319 20.83 -4.72 5.81
N GLY A 320 21.60 -4.33 6.83
CA GLY A 320 22.33 -5.26 7.71
C GLY A 320 21.55 -5.69 8.95
N GLY A 321 20.35 -5.15 9.15
CA GLY A 321 19.49 -5.34 10.32
C GLY A 321 18.25 -6.16 9.96
N SER A 322 17.07 -5.57 10.17
CA SER A 322 15.79 -6.26 9.94
C SER A 322 15.54 -6.64 8.48
N GLY A 323 16.15 -5.94 7.53
CA GLY A 323 16.08 -6.19 6.10
C GLY A 323 17.09 -7.23 5.57
N ALA A 324 18.06 -7.67 6.38
CA ALA A 324 19.12 -8.56 5.90
C ALA A 324 18.59 -9.86 5.29
N GLY A 325 17.56 -10.45 5.92
CA GLY A 325 16.94 -11.68 5.43
C GLY A 325 16.27 -11.49 4.06
N VAL A 326 15.59 -10.35 3.83
CA VAL A 326 14.89 -10.11 2.56
C VAL A 326 15.87 -9.79 1.43
N VAL A 327 16.97 -9.08 1.73
CA VAL A 327 18.02 -8.79 0.75
C VAL A 327 18.73 -10.07 0.34
N ALA A 328 19.14 -10.90 1.32
CA ALA A 328 19.77 -12.20 1.03
C ALA A 328 18.83 -13.12 0.24
N ALA A 329 17.54 -13.15 0.57
CA ALA A 329 16.54 -13.91 -0.17
C ALA A 329 16.41 -13.41 -1.62
N ALA A 330 16.35 -12.09 -1.84
CA ALA A 330 16.27 -11.49 -3.16
C ALA A 330 17.50 -11.81 -4.03
N GLU A 331 18.71 -11.71 -3.45
CA GLU A 331 19.96 -12.03 -4.13
C GLU A 331 20.11 -13.53 -4.45
N ALA A 332 19.48 -14.40 -3.65
CA ALA A 332 19.51 -15.84 -3.83
C ALA A 332 18.42 -16.37 -4.79
N MET A 333 17.52 -15.52 -5.31
CA MET A 333 16.47 -15.96 -6.24
C MET A 333 17.08 -16.47 -7.57
N PRO A 334 16.70 -17.67 -8.04
CA PRO A 334 17.28 -18.25 -9.25
C PRO A 334 16.87 -17.43 -10.47
N GLY A 335 17.85 -16.85 -11.17
CA GLY A 335 17.60 -15.97 -12.32
C GLY A 335 16.98 -14.62 -11.92
N GLY A 336 17.09 -14.19 -10.66
CA GLY A 336 16.56 -12.91 -10.20
C GLY A 336 17.30 -11.70 -10.78
N ASP A 337 16.56 -10.60 -10.95
CA ASP A 337 17.09 -9.33 -11.46
C ASP A 337 17.97 -8.64 -10.40
N PRO A 338 19.31 -8.58 -10.56
CA PRO A 338 20.21 -7.99 -9.58
C PRO A 338 19.98 -6.49 -9.38
N ARG A 339 19.36 -5.82 -10.37
CA ARG A 339 18.98 -4.41 -10.26
C ARG A 339 17.88 -4.25 -9.21
N VAL A 340 16.84 -5.09 -9.23
CA VAL A 340 15.73 -5.00 -8.26
C VAL A 340 16.23 -5.27 -6.84
N ALA A 341 17.09 -6.27 -6.64
CA ALA A 341 17.69 -6.53 -5.33
C ALA A 341 18.50 -5.33 -4.82
N ARG A 342 19.28 -4.69 -5.71
CA ARG A 342 20.07 -3.49 -5.38
C ARG A 342 19.20 -2.29 -5.03
N GLU A 343 18.20 -1.97 -5.85
CA GLU A 343 17.27 -0.84 -5.61
C GLU A 343 16.43 -1.08 -4.35
N LEU A 344 16.08 -2.35 -4.07
CA LEU A 344 15.41 -2.71 -2.81
C LEU A 344 16.29 -2.36 -1.60
N ALA A 345 17.57 -2.76 -1.63
CA ALA A 345 18.51 -2.52 -0.55
C ALA A 345 18.92 -1.05 -0.42
N ALA A 346 19.14 -0.36 -1.54
CA ALA A 346 19.66 1.01 -1.57
C ALA A 346 18.57 2.06 -1.32
N ASP A 347 17.35 1.84 -1.82
CA ASP A 347 16.35 2.90 -1.91
C ASP A 347 15.09 2.54 -1.09
N ILE A 348 14.47 1.38 -1.36
CA ILE A 348 13.16 1.04 -0.80
C ILE A 348 13.22 0.75 0.71
N LEU A 349 14.13 -0.12 1.17
CA LEU A 349 14.23 -0.48 2.58
C LEU A 349 14.65 0.73 3.45
N PRO A 350 15.67 1.54 3.07
CA PRO A 350 16.02 2.74 3.82
C PRO A 350 14.88 3.76 3.88
N LEU A 351 14.15 3.94 2.78
CA LEU A 351 12.98 4.82 2.73
C LEU A 351 11.85 4.32 3.66
N PHE A 352 11.58 3.01 3.68
CA PHE A 352 10.66 2.39 4.64
C PHE A 352 11.08 2.66 6.09
N ALA A 353 12.33 2.38 6.46
CA ALA A 353 12.85 2.59 7.81
C ALA A 353 12.75 4.07 8.24
N TRP A 354 13.04 4.98 7.31
CA TRP A 354 12.91 6.41 7.54
C TRP A 354 11.46 6.80 7.79
N ALA A 355 10.54 6.37 6.91
CA ALA A 355 9.12 6.68 7.02
C ALA A 355 8.51 6.11 8.31
N ASP A 356 8.81 4.86 8.66
CA ASP A 356 8.32 4.23 9.88
C ASP A 356 8.86 4.92 11.14
N GLY A 357 10.15 5.26 11.17
CA GLY A 357 10.75 6.00 12.29
C GLY A 357 10.11 7.38 12.52
N VAL A 358 9.88 8.13 11.44
CA VAL A 358 9.17 9.43 11.51
C VAL A 358 7.73 9.24 11.96
N ALA A 359 7.00 8.28 11.36
CA ALA A 359 5.62 7.98 11.71
C ALA A 359 5.49 7.57 13.19
N SER A 360 6.38 6.72 13.69
CA SER A 360 6.40 6.26 15.08
C SER A 360 6.66 7.40 16.07
N ARG A 361 7.59 8.31 15.76
CA ARG A 361 7.83 9.52 16.57
C ARG A 361 6.61 10.44 16.63
N LEU A 362 5.96 10.67 15.48
CA LEU A 362 4.78 11.54 15.42
C LEU A 362 3.58 10.89 16.12
N ALA A 363 3.42 9.57 16.01
CA ALA A 363 2.42 8.81 16.77
C ALA A 363 2.62 8.95 18.28
N ASP A 364 3.86 8.80 18.76
CA ASP A 364 4.23 8.98 20.16
C ASP A 364 3.85 10.38 20.66
N ALA A 365 4.19 11.43 19.89
CA ALA A 365 3.89 12.82 20.23
C ALA A 365 2.38 13.09 20.29
N TYR A 366 1.63 12.65 19.27
CA TYR A 366 0.18 12.84 19.20
C TYR A 366 -0.56 12.08 20.31
N ARG A 367 -0.31 10.77 20.45
CA ARG A 367 -1.03 9.94 21.43
C ARG A 367 -0.65 10.29 22.86
N SER A 368 0.65 10.49 23.13
CA SER A 368 1.08 10.91 24.47
C SER A 368 0.60 12.31 24.80
N GLY A 369 0.58 13.24 23.85
CA GLY A 369 0.05 14.59 24.06
C GLY A 369 -1.40 14.57 24.51
N MET A 370 -2.23 13.73 23.88
CA MET A 370 -3.62 13.54 24.30
C MET A 370 -3.76 12.90 25.68
N CYS A 371 -2.98 11.87 26.00
CA CYS A 371 -2.97 11.30 27.35
C CYS A 371 -2.51 12.33 28.41
N VAL A 372 -1.56 13.20 28.07
CA VAL A 372 -1.08 14.26 28.98
C VAL A 372 -2.20 15.27 29.23
N ASN A 373 -2.95 15.69 28.21
CA ASN A 373 -4.10 16.60 28.40
C ASN A 373 -5.11 16.05 29.41
N PHE A 374 -5.45 14.76 29.29
CA PHE A 374 -6.29 14.05 30.24
C PHE A 374 -5.70 14.07 31.66
N VAL A 375 -4.45 13.65 31.83
CA VAL A 375 -3.79 13.66 33.15
C VAL A 375 -3.71 15.07 33.76
N LEU A 376 -3.38 16.10 32.97
CA LEU A 376 -3.35 17.49 33.44
C LEU A 376 -4.73 17.97 33.88
N ALA A 377 -5.79 17.62 33.14
CA ALA A 377 -7.17 17.97 33.51
C ALA A 377 -7.57 17.35 34.84
N ALA A 378 -7.25 16.07 35.04
CA ALA A 378 -7.51 15.39 36.31
C ALA A 378 -6.72 16.01 37.48
N LEU A 379 -5.43 16.29 37.26
CA LEU A 379 -4.59 16.93 38.28
C LEU A 379 -5.03 18.35 38.60
N ALA A 380 -5.49 19.12 37.61
CA ALA A 380 -6.00 20.48 37.82
C ALA A 380 -7.16 20.49 38.83
N VAL A 381 -8.14 19.61 38.63
CA VAL A 381 -9.29 19.47 39.54
C VAL A 381 -8.85 18.96 40.91
N ILE A 382 -8.07 17.87 40.97
CA ILE A 382 -7.68 17.23 42.24
C ILE A 382 -6.80 18.15 43.08
N ILE A 383 -5.81 18.79 42.48
CA ILE A 383 -4.92 19.73 43.18
C ILE A 383 -5.70 20.99 43.56
N GLY A 384 -6.56 21.52 42.68
CA GLY A 384 -7.38 22.70 42.94
C GLY A 384 -8.21 22.60 44.22
N ILE A 385 -8.65 21.39 44.60
CA ILE A 385 -9.43 21.15 45.83
C ILE A 385 -8.61 20.55 46.99
N ALA A 386 -7.31 20.25 46.80
CA ALA A 386 -6.49 19.56 47.80
C ALA A 386 -6.25 20.37 49.08
N PHE A 387 -6.50 21.69 49.07
CA PHE A 387 -6.43 22.53 50.26
C PHE A 387 -7.46 22.15 51.33
N LEU A 388 -8.59 21.52 50.94
CA LEU A 388 -9.68 21.13 51.84
C LEU A 388 -9.21 20.13 52.91
N PRO A 389 -8.74 18.90 52.56
CA PRO A 389 -8.31 17.91 53.55
C PRO A 389 -7.03 18.30 54.28
N LEU A 390 -6.23 19.22 53.72
CA LEU A 390 -4.98 19.68 54.34
C LEU A 390 -5.18 20.83 55.35
N GLY A 391 -6.39 21.38 55.47
CA GLY A 391 -6.66 22.51 56.34
C GLY A 391 -5.98 23.81 55.89
N LEU A 392 -5.64 23.94 54.60
CA LEU A 392 -4.85 25.04 54.03
C LEU A 392 -5.72 26.09 53.31
N ALA A 393 -6.93 26.37 53.82
CA ALA A 393 -7.90 27.24 53.17
C ALA A 393 -7.37 28.67 52.94
N GLU A 394 -6.54 29.19 53.84
CA GLU A 394 -5.88 30.50 53.71
C GLU A 394 -4.93 30.57 52.51
N TYR A 395 -4.37 29.42 52.09
CA TYR A 395 -3.47 29.28 50.95
C TYR A 395 -4.17 28.84 49.66
N LYS A 396 -5.51 28.92 49.59
CA LYS A 396 -6.31 28.53 48.42
C LYS A 396 -5.80 29.13 47.10
N TRP A 397 -5.31 30.36 47.13
CA TRP A 397 -4.79 31.05 45.95
C TRP A 397 -3.58 30.33 45.32
N ILE A 398 -2.77 29.60 46.11
CA ILE A 398 -1.63 28.81 45.60
C ILE A 398 -2.15 27.63 44.79
N PHE A 399 -3.13 26.89 45.32
CA PHE A 399 -3.75 25.75 44.63
C PHE A 399 -4.46 26.18 43.34
N ALA A 400 -5.19 27.32 43.38
CA ALA A 400 -5.78 27.92 42.19
C ALA A 400 -4.72 28.36 41.17
N GLY A 401 -3.57 28.87 41.62
CA GLY A 401 -2.43 29.19 40.77
C GLY A 401 -1.85 27.96 40.08
N ILE A 402 -1.69 26.84 40.81
CA ILE A 402 -1.24 25.56 40.24
C ILE A 402 -2.27 25.02 39.22
N GLU A 403 -3.55 25.05 39.56
CA GLU A 403 -4.65 24.67 38.67
C GLU A 403 -4.61 25.47 37.36
N LEU A 404 -4.46 26.80 37.44
CA LEU A 404 -4.35 27.67 36.28
C LEU A 404 -3.13 27.32 35.41
N LEU A 405 -1.99 27.00 36.02
CA LEU A 405 -0.79 26.55 35.28
C LEU A 405 -1.02 25.22 34.55
N LEU A 406 -1.72 24.27 35.18
CA LEU A 406 -2.05 22.97 34.57
C LEU A 406 -3.02 23.16 33.39
N LEU A 407 -4.05 23.98 33.55
CA LEU A 407 -4.99 24.33 32.48
C LEU A 407 -4.30 25.08 31.34
N GLY A 408 -3.41 26.03 31.65
CA GLY A 408 -2.57 26.71 30.67
C GLY A 408 -1.68 25.72 29.90
N GLY A 409 -1.15 24.70 30.58
CA GLY A 409 -0.40 23.60 29.96
C GLY A 409 -1.21 22.84 28.91
N ILE A 410 -2.49 22.54 29.19
CA ILE A 410 -3.41 21.90 28.22
C ILE A 410 -3.59 22.78 26.98
N LEU A 411 -3.80 24.09 27.17
CA LEU A 411 -3.96 25.03 26.05
C LEU A 411 -2.70 25.10 25.19
N VAL A 412 -1.52 25.20 25.81
CA VAL A 412 -0.23 25.22 25.12
C VAL A 412 0.02 23.92 24.35
N LEU A 413 -0.23 22.76 24.96
CA LEU A 413 0.00 21.46 24.31
C LEU A 413 -0.95 21.25 23.12
N THR A 414 -2.22 21.63 23.29
CA THR A 414 -3.22 21.54 22.23
C THR A 414 -2.89 22.48 21.06
N ALA A 415 -2.49 23.73 21.36
CA ALA A 415 -2.05 24.69 20.35
C ALA A 415 -0.75 24.25 19.64
N ALA A 416 0.19 23.67 20.37
CA ALA A 416 1.42 23.14 19.78
C ALA A 416 1.13 21.95 18.86
N GLY A 417 0.30 21.01 19.30
CA GLY A 417 -0.07 19.83 18.51
C GLY A 417 -0.83 20.18 17.22
N SER A 418 -1.71 21.18 17.26
CA SER A 418 -2.43 21.68 16.07
C SER A 418 -1.50 22.43 15.12
N ARG A 419 -0.70 23.39 15.62
CA ARG A 419 0.24 24.18 14.80
C ARG A 419 1.33 23.32 14.15
N LEU A 420 1.85 22.33 14.87
CA LEU A 420 2.87 21.42 14.36
C LEU A 420 2.28 20.27 13.52
N GLY A 421 0.96 20.13 13.49
CA GLY A 421 0.24 19.18 12.65
C GLY A 421 0.58 17.71 12.92
N TRP A 422 0.86 17.33 14.18
CA TRP A 422 1.34 15.98 14.53
C TRP A 422 0.44 14.88 13.98
N HIS A 423 -0.88 15.03 14.10
CA HIS A 423 -1.86 14.08 13.60
C HIS A 423 -1.76 13.89 12.08
N ARG A 424 -1.90 14.98 11.30
CA ARG A 424 -1.88 14.93 9.83
C ARG A 424 -0.58 14.33 9.30
N ARG A 425 0.55 14.74 9.87
CA ARG A 425 1.89 14.26 9.46
C ARG A 425 2.10 12.81 9.85
N TRP A 426 1.65 12.40 11.04
CA TRP A 426 1.70 11.00 11.46
C TRP A 426 0.95 10.11 10.46
N PHE A 427 -0.29 10.47 10.09
CA PHE A 427 -1.09 9.70 9.14
C PHE A 427 -0.42 9.56 7.78
N ALA A 428 0.07 10.66 7.23
CA ALA A 428 0.72 10.65 5.92
C ALA A 428 1.98 9.77 5.93
N MET A 429 2.85 9.91 6.94
CA MET A 429 4.07 9.10 7.04
C MET A 429 3.80 7.63 7.35
N ARG A 430 2.76 7.34 8.15
CA ARG A 430 2.33 5.96 8.41
C ARG A 430 1.87 5.30 7.12
N ARG A 431 1.06 5.97 6.29
CA ARG A 431 0.66 5.44 4.98
C ARG A 431 1.86 5.06 4.12
N VAL A 432 2.82 5.97 3.95
CA VAL A 432 4.06 5.70 3.19
C VAL A 432 4.77 4.46 3.74
N ALA A 433 4.97 4.39 5.06
CA ALA A 433 5.64 3.26 5.69
C ALA A 433 4.92 1.93 5.46
N GLU A 434 3.59 1.89 5.60
CA GLU A 434 2.84 0.66 5.40
C GLU A 434 2.79 0.25 3.92
N TYR A 435 2.67 1.18 2.96
CA TYR A 435 2.75 0.85 1.53
C TYR A 435 4.11 0.30 1.11
N LEU A 436 5.20 0.75 1.75
CA LEU A 436 6.55 0.26 1.47
C LEU A 436 6.91 -1.02 2.24
N ARG A 437 6.19 -1.35 3.32
CA ARG A 437 6.49 -2.50 4.18
C ARG A 437 6.47 -3.83 3.41
N HIS A 438 5.50 -4.02 2.52
CA HIS A 438 5.36 -5.24 1.70
C HIS A 438 5.87 -5.06 0.26
N ALA A 439 6.49 -3.92 -0.06
CA ALA A 439 7.11 -3.66 -1.35
C ALA A 439 8.08 -4.76 -1.83
N PRO A 440 8.90 -5.42 -0.98
CA PRO A 440 9.76 -6.50 -1.44
C PRO A 440 9.00 -7.62 -2.16
N ALA A 441 7.84 -8.02 -1.66
CA ALA A 441 7.01 -9.06 -2.26
C ALA A 441 6.47 -8.61 -3.63
N LEU A 442 5.98 -7.37 -3.71
CA LEU A 442 5.44 -6.78 -4.94
C LEU A 442 6.51 -6.67 -6.03
N LEU A 443 7.68 -6.12 -5.68
CA LEU A 443 8.76 -5.84 -6.63
C LEU A 443 9.43 -7.12 -7.14
N LEU A 444 9.75 -8.07 -6.25
CA LEU A 444 10.42 -9.31 -6.65
C LEU A 444 9.49 -10.20 -7.48
N LEU A 445 8.22 -10.32 -7.11
CA LEU A 445 7.29 -11.19 -7.83
C LEU A 445 6.56 -10.48 -8.98
N GLY A 446 6.92 -9.24 -9.35
CA GLY A 446 6.30 -8.57 -10.50
C GLY A 446 4.80 -8.29 -10.31
N VAL A 447 4.34 -8.11 -9.07
CA VAL A 447 2.94 -7.81 -8.73
C VAL A 447 2.77 -6.31 -8.45
N ALA A 448 1.63 -5.73 -8.84
CA ALA A 448 1.33 -4.32 -8.56
C ALA A 448 -0.13 -4.12 -8.15
N ARG A 449 -0.41 -3.03 -7.44
CA ARG A 449 -1.78 -2.57 -7.20
C ARG A 449 -2.27 -1.75 -8.39
N PRO A 450 -3.44 -2.09 -8.99
CA PRO A 450 -4.01 -1.30 -10.07
C PRO A 450 -4.20 0.17 -9.68
N THR A 451 -3.89 1.08 -10.60
CA THR A 451 -4.02 2.54 -10.40
C THR A 451 -5.42 2.95 -9.92
N GLY A 452 -6.47 2.33 -10.46
CA GLY A 452 -7.86 2.59 -10.08
C GLY A 452 -8.24 2.15 -8.66
N ARG A 453 -7.45 1.27 -8.02
CA ARG A 453 -7.68 0.72 -6.67
C ARG A 453 -6.84 1.38 -5.58
N TRP A 454 -6.05 2.40 -5.90
CA TRP A 454 -5.42 3.24 -4.88
C TRP A 454 -6.49 4.07 -4.17
N PRO A 455 -6.43 4.21 -2.83
CA PRO A 455 -7.37 5.07 -2.10
C PRO A 455 -7.37 6.49 -2.68
N ARG A 456 -8.56 7.02 -2.96
CA ARG A 456 -8.76 8.43 -3.35
C ARG A 456 -9.34 9.18 -2.17
N SER A 457 -8.88 10.40 -1.92
CA SER A 457 -9.55 11.28 -0.98
C SER A 457 -10.91 11.66 -1.57
N GLY A 458 -11.99 11.24 -0.91
CA GLY A 458 -13.36 11.53 -1.35
C GLY A 458 -13.59 13.02 -1.59
N GLY A 459 -14.34 13.33 -2.66
CA GLY A 459 -14.53 14.67 -3.19
C GLY A 459 -15.13 15.72 -2.25
N GLN A 460 -15.03 16.98 -2.69
CA GLN A 460 -15.73 18.19 -2.20
C GLN A 460 -15.99 18.23 -0.68
N GLY A 461 -14.95 18.14 0.15
CA GLY A 461 -15.13 18.48 1.58
C GLY A 461 -14.07 18.01 2.57
N GLY A 462 -13.16 17.09 2.22
CA GLY A 462 -12.15 16.58 3.16
C GLY A 462 -10.74 16.76 2.63
N GLY A 463 -9.97 17.71 3.17
CA GLY A 463 -8.57 17.98 2.83
C GLY A 463 -7.58 16.89 3.27
N GLY A 464 -7.81 15.63 2.86
CA GLY A 464 -6.84 14.55 2.94
C GLY A 464 -5.88 14.63 1.76
N ALA A 465 -4.58 14.76 2.00
CA ALA A 465 -3.61 14.82 0.91
C ALA A 465 -3.38 13.42 0.31
N GLU A 466 -3.57 13.28 -1.01
CA GLU A 466 -3.38 12.03 -1.78
C GLU A 466 -1.90 11.71 -2.06
N TRP A 467 -0.99 12.59 -1.62
CA TRP A 467 0.43 12.45 -1.91
C TRP A 467 1.07 11.15 -1.40
N PRO A 468 0.72 10.56 -0.22
CA PRO A 468 1.38 9.34 0.24
C PRO A 468 1.20 8.15 -0.71
N GLU A 469 -0.02 8.00 -1.22
CA GLU A 469 -0.40 7.00 -2.21
C GLU A 469 0.36 7.22 -3.53
N HIS A 470 0.37 8.45 -4.03
CA HIS A 470 1.11 8.80 -5.25
C HIS A 470 2.62 8.60 -5.09
N PHE A 471 3.18 9.00 -3.94
CA PHE A 471 4.59 8.86 -3.60
C PHE A 471 4.98 7.38 -3.59
N ALA A 472 4.25 6.55 -2.84
CA ALA A 472 4.54 5.12 -2.74
C ALA A 472 4.41 4.44 -4.11
N ARG A 473 3.34 4.74 -4.86
CA ARG A 473 3.13 4.21 -6.21
C ARG A 473 4.31 4.52 -7.14
N HIS A 474 4.77 5.77 -7.17
CA HIS A 474 5.87 6.18 -8.05
C HIS A 474 7.23 5.66 -7.58
N ALA A 475 7.47 5.57 -6.27
CA ALA A 475 8.67 4.91 -5.73
C ALA A 475 8.78 3.45 -6.18
N LEU A 476 7.66 2.70 -6.17
CA LEU A 476 7.63 1.32 -6.67
C LEU A 476 7.76 1.25 -8.21
N ARG A 477 7.22 2.22 -8.93
CA ARG A 477 7.33 2.28 -10.40
C ARG A 477 8.71 2.67 -10.90
N ASP A 478 9.48 3.46 -10.15
CA ASP A 478 10.87 3.79 -10.49
C ASP A 478 11.70 2.50 -10.55
N VAL A 479 11.50 1.58 -9.59
CA VAL A 479 12.06 0.22 -9.65
C VAL A 479 11.46 -0.58 -10.80
N GLY A 480 10.16 -0.47 -11.04
CA GLY A 480 9.49 -1.05 -12.20
C GLY A 480 9.33 -2.57 -12.13
N LEU A 481 9.07 -3.19 -13.27
CA LEU A 481 8.88 -4.63 -13.39
C LEU A 481 10.26 -5.33 -13.39
N PRO A 482 10.47 -6.44 -12.65
CA PRO A 482 11.73 -7.17 -12.68
C PRO A 482 11.98 -7.76 -14.06
N ALA A 483 13.22 -7.72 -14.54
CA ALA A 483 13.61 -8.34 -15.79
C ALA A 483 14.01 -9.82 -15.57
N VAL A 484 13.03 -10.73 -15.52
CA VAL A 484 13.22 -12.14 -15.12
C VAL A 484 12.33 -13.10 -15.89
N ALA A 485 12.74 -14.37 -15.93
CA ALA A 485 11.84 -15.48 -16.22
C ALA A 485 11.24 -16.02 -14.91
N ALA A 486 9.93 -15.82 -14.71
CA ALA A 486 9.19 -16.24 -13.54
C ALA A 486 8.90 -17.75 -13.57
N THR A 487 9.95 -18.55 -13.46
CA THR A 487 9.87 -20.02 -13.37
C THR A 487 9.30 -20.48 -12.02
N ARG A 488 8.92 -21.75 -11.91
CA ARG A 488 8.45 -22.31 -10.63
C ARG A 488 9.48 -22.20 -9.51
N ASP A 489 10.77 -22.37 -9.83
CA ASP A 489 11.85 -22.23 -8.86
C ASP A 489 12.01 -20.77 -8.41
N TYR A 490 11.84 -19.82 -9.34
CA TYR A 490 11.80 -18.39 -9.03
C TYR A 490 10.64 -18.06 -8.07
N LEU A 491 9.42 -18.51 -8.40
CA LEU A 491 8.24 -18.30 -7.58
C LEU A 491 8.38 -18.94 -6.19
N ARG A 492 8.92 -20.16 -6.13
CA ARG A 492 9.16 -20.90 -4.89
C ARG A 492 10.16 -20.16 -4.00
N ALA A 493 11.27 -19.70 -4.56
CA ALA A 493 12.28 -18.94 -3.84
C ALA A 493 11.70 -17.63 -3.29
N GLY A 494 10.92 -16.90 -4.09
CA GLY A 494 10.27 -15.66 -3.65
C GLY A 494 9.23 -15.88 -2.54
N LEU A 495 8.35 -16.88 -2.71
CA LEU A 495 7.34 -17.20 -1.70
C LEU A 495 7.97 -17.70 -0.39
N ALA A 496 8.90 -18.64 -0.45
CA ALA A 496 9.50 -19.25 0.74
C ALA A 496 10.50 -18.32 1.45
N GLY A 497 11.32 -17.59 0.68
CA GLY A 497 12.40 -16.75 1.20
C GLY A 497 11.96 -15.35 1.61
N THR A 498 10.97 -14.77 0.93
CA THR A 498 10.57 -13.37 1.12
C THR A 498 9.15 -13.23 1.68
N VAL A 499 8.16 -13.86 1.03
CA VAL A 499 6.74 -13.59 1.35
C VAL A 499 6.30 -14.30 2.63
N LEU A 500 6.58 -15.59 2.77
CA LEU A 500 6.16 -16.39 3.93
C LEU A 500 6.73 -15.83 5.25
N PRO A 501 8.05 -15.56 5.38
CA PRO A 501 8.59 -14.97 6.61
C PRO A 501 7.96 -13.62 6.94
N HIS A 502 7.69 -12.80 5.92
CA HIS A 502 7.02 -11.51 6.09
C HIS A 502 5.59 -11.67 6.64
N VAL A 503 4.78 -12.53 6.02
CA VAL A 503 3.40 -12.80 6.43
C VAL A 503 3.35 -13.38 7.84
N SER A 504 4.19 -14.37 8.15
CA SER A 504 4.26 -14.98 9.49
C SER A 504 4.65 -13.95 10.56
N ALA A 505 5.63 -13.08 10.27
CA ALA A 505 6.06 -12.03 11.20
C ALA A 505 4.95 -10.98 11.42
N GLN A 506 4.26 -10.55 10.36
CA GLN A 506 3.13 -9.62 10.48
C GLN A 506 1.98 -10.25 11.28
N ARG A 507 1.61 -11.50 10.99
CA ARG A 507 0.57 -12.20 11.76
C ARG A 507 0.92 -12.23 13.25
N ALA A 508 2.13 -12.66 13.60
CA ALA A 508 2.58 -12.73 14.99
C ALA A 508 2.51 -11.35 15.68
N TYR A 509 2.93 -10.29 14.98
CA TYR A 509 2.83 -8.92 15.46
C TYR A 509 1.38 -8.51 15.73
N HIS A 510 0.46 -8.76 14.79
CA HIS A 510 -0.95 -8.39 14.93
C HIS A 510 -1.66 -9.21 16.03
N THR A 511 -1.36 -10.50 16.16
CA THR A 511 -1.87 -11.32 17.27
C THR A 511 -1.43 -10.76 18.63
N ALA A 512 -0.13 -10.47 18.78
CA ALA A 512 0.41 -9.90 20.02
C ALA A 512 -0.18 -8.51 20.31
N LYS A 513 -0.32 -7.67 19.28
CA LYS A 513 -0.94 -6.35 19.38
C LYS A 513 -2.39 -6.44 19.82
N ALA A 514 -3.20 -7.30 19.19
CA ALA A 514 -4.61 -7.48 19.55
C ALA A 514 -4.77 -7.86 21.02
N HIS A 515 -4.00 -8.86 21.49
CA HIS A 515 -4.04 -9.31 22.88
C HIS A 515 -3.62 -8.21 23.87
N ARG A 516 -2.56 -7.44 23.54
CA ARG A 516 -2.10 -6.32 24.35
C ARG A 516 -3.18 -5.25 24.49
N LEU A 517 -3.80 -4.83 23.38
CA LEU A 517 -4.79 -3.76 23.39
C LEU A 517 -6.09 -4.15 24.13
N GLU A 518 -6.54 -5.39 23.98
CA GLU A 518 -7.69 -5.94 24.72
C GLU A 518 -7.41 -5.99 26.24
N THR A 519 -6.18 -6.35 26.62
CA THR A 519 -5.74 -6.32 28.01
C THR A 519 -5.72 -4.88 28.55
N VAL A 520 -5.18 -3.92 27.79
CA VAL A 520 -5.17 -2.50 28.17
C VAL A 520 -6.61 -1.98 28.36
N HIS A 521 -7.49 -2.26 27.40
CA HIS A 521 -8.90 -1.88 27.46
C HIS A 521 -9.57 -2.36 28.75
N SER A 522 -9.52 -3.68 29.00
CA SER A 522 -10.23 -4.30 30.13
C SER A 522 -9.69 -3.87 31.49
N ARG A 523 -8.37 -3.65 31.62
CA ARG A 523 -7.78 -3.15 32.87
C ARG A 523 -8.09 -1.68 33.11
N LEU A 524 -8.04 -0.83 32.09
CA LEU A 524 -8.44 0.58 32.22
C LEU A 524 -9.89 0.71 32.65
N ASP A 525 -10.79 -0.07 32.04
CA ASP A 525 -12.21 -0.07 32.40
C ASP A 525 -12.44 -0.51 33.85
N ARG A 526 -11.76 -1.58 34.29
CA ARG A 526 -11.83 -2.06 35.69
C ARG A 526 -11.33 -1.03 36.70
N VAL A 527 -10.25 -0.32 36.39
CA VAL A 527 -9.73 0.72 37.28
C VAL A 527 -10.67 1.92 37.31
N ALA A 528 -11.17 2.37 36.16
CA ALA A 528 -12.16 3.46 36.11
C ALA A 528 -13.43 3.12 36.90
N ALA A 529 -13.95 1.90 36.76
CA ALA A 529 -15.10 1.42 37.51
C ALA A 529 -14.82 1.31 39.03
N THR A 530 -13.60 0.92 39.41
CA THR A 530 -13.18 0.89 40.82
C THR A 530 -13.13 2.29 41.41
N CYS A 531 -12.60 3.28 40.68
CA CYS A 531 -12.64 4.67 41.12
C CYS A 531 -14.07 5.16 41.38
N PHE A 532 -15.01 4.86 40.49
CA PHE A 532 -16.42 5.21 40.70
C PHE A 532 -16.99 4.55 41.97
N LYS A 533 -16.72 3.26 42.20
CA LYS A 533 -17.15 2.55 43.43
C LYS A 533 -16.56 3.19 44.69
N LEU A 534 -15.28 3.55 44.68
CA LEU A 534 -14.63 4.21 45.82
C LEU A 534 -15.24 5.58 46.12
N ALA A 535 -15.68 6.31 45.10
CA ALA A 535 -16.42 7.57 45.28
C ALA A 535 -17.76 7.33 46.01
N VAL A 536 -18.54 6.34 45.57
CA VAL A 536 -19.81 5.96 46.20
C VAL A 536 -19.59 5.53 47.64
N VAL A 537 -18.56 4.72 47.91
CA VAL A 537 -18.19 4.29 49.26
C VAL A 537 -17.80 5.48 50.13
N SER A 538 -17.03 6.44 49.60
CA SER A 538 -16.65 7.67 50.31
C SER A 538 -17.88 8.47 50.75
N VAL A 539 -18.82 8.71 49.84
CA VAL A 539 -20.06 9.44 50.13
C VAL A 539 -20.93 8.67 51.12
N LEU A 540 -21.09 7.36 50.94
CA LEU A 540 -21.87 6.52 51.84
C LEU A 540 -21.28 6.50 53.25
N ALA A 541 -19.96 6.36 53.38
CA ALA A 541 -19.26 6.37 54.66
C ALA A 541 -19.48 7.69 55.40
N TYR A 542 -19.40 8.83 54.71
CA TYR A 542 -19.73 10.13 55.30
C TYR A 542 -21.18 10.21 55.78
N LEU A 543 -22.15 9.78 54.96
CA LEU A 543 -23.57 9.82 55.32
C LEU A 543 -23.88 8.92 56.52
N LEU A 544 -23.28 7.72 56.58
CA LEU A 544 -23.41 6.81 57.72
C LEU A 544 -22.80 7.41 58.98
N LEU A 545 -21.62 8.01 58.89
CA LEU A 545 -20.96 8.66 60.02
C LEU A 545 -21.79 9.84 60.56
N LYS A 546 -22.32 10.66 59.66
CA LYS A 546 -23.22 11.77 60.01
C LYS A 546 -24.52 11.28 60.64
N GLY A 547 -25.11 10.21 60.10
CA GLY A 547 -26.31 9.57 60.65
C GLY A 547 -26.06 8.99 62.04
N ALA A 548 -24.93 8.32 62.25
CA ALA A 548 -24.52 7.79 63.56
C ALA A 548 -24.30 8.91 64.58
N GLY A 549 -23.72 10.04 64.17
CA GLY A 549 -23.61 11.24 65.01
C GLY A 549 -24.98 11.82 65.40
N LEU A 550 -25.94 11.86 64.48
CA LEU A 550 -27.31 12.30 64.76
C LEU A 550 -28.07 11.34 65.69
N ALA A 551 -27.82 10.03 65.56
CA ALA A 551 -28.39 8.99 66.41
C ALA A 551 -27.68 8.85 67.78
N GLY A 552 -26.63 9.62 68.04
CA GLY A 552 -25.85 9.54 69.29
C GLY A 552 -24.93 8.32 69.42
N MET A 553 -24.72 7.57 68.33
CA MET A 553 -23.87 6.37 68.28
C MET A 553 -22.39 6.69 67.99
N ALA A 554 -22.07 7.93 67.61
CA ALA A 554 -20.72 8.42 67.34
C ALA A 554 -20.58 9.89 67.78
N PRO A 555 -19.35 10.41 67.98
CA PRO A 555 -19.14 11.83 68.27
C PRO A 555 -19.71 12.71 67.14
N LYS A 556 -20.50 13.73 67.50
CA LYS A 556 -21.19 14.59 66.53
C LYS A 556 -20.23 15.33 65.60
N ASP A 557 -19.07 15.70 66.12
CA ASP A 557 -18.09 16.53 65.40
C ASP A 557 -17.22 15.70 64.44
N LEU A 558 -17.11 14.38 64.65
CA LEU A 558 -16.27 13.48 63.84
C LEU A 558 -16.66 13.51 62.35
N ALA A 559 -17.96 13.60 62.05
CA ALA A 559 -18.44 13.73 60.68
C ALA A 559 -18.09 15.10 60.07
N ALA A 560 -18.13 16.17 60.87
CA ALA A 560 -17.78 17.51 60.43
C ALA A 560 -16.27 17.63 60.17
N ASP A 561 -15.44 17.10 61.06
CA ASP A 561 -13.98 17.10 60.96
C ASP A 561 -13.47 16.34 59.74
N LEU A 562 -14.11 15.21 59.40
CA LEU A 562 -13.73 14.38 58.25
C LEU A 562 -14.43 14.79 56.93
N SER A 563 -15.41 15.69 56.97
CA SER A 563 -16.16 16.15 55.80
C SER A 563 -15.24 16.65 54.65
N PRO A 564 -14.17 17.44 54.91
CA PRO A 564 -13.25 17.86 53.85
C PRO A 564 -12.55 16.70 53.14
N LEU A 565 -12.22 15.63 53.88
CA LEU A 565 -11.57 14.43 53.34
C LEU A 565 -12.55 13.61 52.47
N PHE A 566 -13.77 13.38 52.94
CA PHE A 566 -14.79 12.67 52.17
C PHE A 566 -15.22 13.46 50.92
N THR A 567 -15.27 14.80 51.02
CA THR A 567 -15.51 15.69 49.89
C THR A 567 -14.38 15.58 48.86
N PHE A 568 -13.13 15.62 49.33
CA PHE A 568 -11.97 15.46 48.46
C PHE A 568 -12.00 14.14 47.71
N PHE A 569 -12.21 13.01 48.39
CA PHE A 569 -12.31 11.71 47.73
C PHE A 569 -13.55 11.58 46.83
N GLY A 570 -14.66 12.20 47.22
CA GLY A 570 -15.90 12.27 46.44
C GLY A 570 -15.73 13.01 45.11
N VAL A 571 -14.75 13.92 44.99
CA VAL A 571 -14.40 14.58 43.73
C VAL A 571 -13.22 13.88 43.04
N ALA A 572 -12.15 13.54 43.78
CA ALA A 572 -10.94 12.98 43.21
C ALA A 572 -11.16 11.63 42.54
N PHE A 573 -11.91 10.72 43.16
CA PHE A 573 -12.15 9.40 42.57
C PHE A 573 -12.98 9.47 41.27
N PRO A 574 -14.12 10.19 41.19
CA PRO A 574 -14.83 10.35 39.92
C PRO A 574 -13.99 11.05 38.86
N THR A 575 -13.20 12.07 39.21
CA THR A 575 -12.30 12.75 38.26
C THR A 575 -11.27 11.78 37.69
N LEU A 576 -10.64 10.93 38.52
CA LEU A 576 -9.71 9.90 38.04
C LEU A 576 -10.41 8.86 37.15
N GLY A 577 -11.61 8.40 37.54
CA GLY A 577 -12.39 7.44 36.77
C GLY A 577 -12.83 7.97 35.41
N ALA A 578 -13.33 9.21 35.36
CA ALA A 578 -13.70 9.90 34.12
C ALA A 578 -12.48 10.10 33.22
N ASN A 579 -11.34 10.48 33.80
CA ASN A 579 -10.10 10.67 33.06
C ASN A 579 -9.57 9.38 32.40
N LEU A 580 -9.54 8.28 33.16
CA LEU A 580 -9.15 6.96 32.62
C LEU A 580 -10.11 6.49 31.53
N SER A 581 -11.40 6.76 31.69
CA SER A 581 -12.42 6.48 30.67
C SER A 581 -12.22 7.33 29.42
N GLY A 582 -11.85 8.61 29.56
CA GLY A 582 -11.50 9.49 28.46
C GLY A 582 -10.27 9.01 27.69
N ILE A 583 -9.21 8.59 28.39
CA ILE A 583 -8.03 7.94 27.78
C ILE A 583 -8.42 6.67 27.03
N ARG A 584 -9.28 5.82 27.63
CA ARG A 584 -9.76 4.57 27.00
C ARG A 584 -10.54 4.86 25.72
N TYR A 585 -11.47 5.82 25.77
CA TYR A 585 -12.30 6.22 24.63
C TYR A 585 -11.47 6.83 23.49
N PHE A 586 -10.54 7.73 23.83
CA PHE A 586 -9.64 8.33 22.86
C PHE A 586 -8.72 7.28 22.21
N GLY A 587 -8.11 6.43 23.04
CA GLY A 587 -7.20 5.38 22.59
C GLY A 587 -7.87 4.28 21.76
N ASP A 588 -9.19 4.10 21.89
CA ASP A 588 -10.02 3.13 21.14
C ASP A 588 -9.42 1.72 21.08
N PHE A 589 -8.85 1.30 22.21
CA PHE A 589 -8.04 0.08 22.31
C PHE A 589 -8.80 -1.17 21.87
N GLU A 590 -10.11 -1.22 22.13
CA GLU A 590 -10.99 -2.31 21.71
C GLU A 590 -11.10 -2.40 20.19
N ARG A 591 -11.44 -1.29 19.51
CA ARG A 591 -11.57 -1.26 18.06
C ARG A 591 -10.25 -1.57 17.36
N PHE A 592 -9.13 -1.05 17.86
CA PHE A 592 -7.81 -1.39 17.31
C PHE A 592 -7.37 -2.83 17.60
N GLY A 593 -7.77 -3.37 18.75
CA GLY A 593 -7.62 -4.79 19.06
C GLY A 593 -8.38 -5.64 18.05
N ALA A 594 -9.63 -5.29 17.75
CA ALA A 594 -10.45 -5.97 16.76
C ALA A 594 -9.88 -5.86 15.34
N ILE A 595 -9.47 -4.65 14.90
CA ILE A 595 -8.82 -4.45 13.58
C ILE A 595 -7.56 -5.33 13.47
N SER A 596 -6.71 -5.35 14.51
CA SER A 596 -5.50 -6.18 14.50
C SER A 596 -5.82 -7.68 14.49
N ARG A 597 -6.91 -8.11 15.15
CA ARG A 597 -7.36 -9.50 15.15
C ARG A 597 -7.79 -9.94 13.75
N VAL A 598 -8.62 -9.14 13.07
CA VAL A 598 -9.05 -9.41 11.69
C VAL A 598 -7.87 -9.44 10.73
N ALA A 599 -6.91 -8.51 10.87
CA ALA A 599 -5.69 -8.53 10.07
C ALA A 599 -4.87 -9.83 10.29
N ALA A 600 -4.72 -10.28 11.55
CA ALA A 600 -4.02 -11.53 11.86
C ALA A 600 -4.73 -12.76 11.27
N GLU A 601 -6.06 -12.79 11.27
CA GLU A 601 -6.86 -13.87 10.67
C GLU A 601 -6.67 -13.94 9.15
N LYS A 602 -6.73 -12.80 8.45
CA LYS A 602 -6.45 -12.73 7.01
C LYS A 602 -5.04 -13.17 6.66
N LEU A 603 -4.05 -12.70 7.43
CA LEU A 603 -2.65 -13.10 7.25
C LEU A 603 -2.43 -14.60 7.52
N ARG A 604 -3.18 -15.20 8.46
CA ARG A 604 -3.15 -16.64 8.70
C ARG A 604 -3.64 -17.43 7.49
N GLU A 605 -4.76 -17.04 6.89
CA GLU A 605 -5.27 -17.70 5.68
C GLU A 605 -4.26 -17.60 4.51
N ILE A 606 -3.59 -16.45 4.37
CA ILE A 606 -2.54 -16.28 3.37
C ILE A 606 -1.34 -17.19 3.68
N GLU A 607 -0.88 -17.25 4.93
CA GLU A 607 0.21 -18.13 5.38
C GLU A 607 -0.09 -19.60 5.10
N GLU A 608 -1.31 -20.06 5.41
CA GLU A 608 -1.76 -21.43 5.16
C GLU A 608 -1.79 -21.75 3.66
N ARG A 609 -2.31 -20.83 2.83
CA ARG A 609 -2.31 -21.00 1.36
C ARG A 609 -0.90 -21.03 0.77
N ILE A 610 0.03 -20.20 1.26
CA ILE A 610 1.45 -20.25 0.86
C ILE A 610 2.04 -21.61 1.23
N GLY A 611 1.78 -22.09 2.46
CA GLY A 611 2.23 -23.40 2.92
C GLY A 611 1.77 -24.53 2.00
N LEU A 612 0.49 -24.55 1.62
CA LEU A 612 -0.07 -25.54 0.70
C LEU A 612 0.57 -25.51 -0.68
N LEU A 613 0.80 -24.32 -1.26
CA LEU A 613 1.48 -24.20 -2.56
C LEU A 613 2.94 -24.66 -2.49
N LEU A 614 3.64 -24.37 -1.39
CA LEU A 614 5.04 -24.75 -1.22
C LEU A 614 5.19 -26.26 -0.95
N SER A 615 4.28 -26.89 -0.22
CA SER A 615 4.33 -28.33 0.06
C SER A 615 3.65 -29.21 -1.00
N GLY A 616 2.82 -28.61 -1.84
CA GLY A 616 1.99 -29.32 -2.82
C GLY A 616 2.75 -29.75 -4.08
N ALA A 617 1.97 -30.21 -5.07
CA ALA A 617 2.50 -30.63 -6.35
C ALA A 617 3.16 -29.44 -7.10
N PRO A 618 4.34 -29.61 -7.74
CA PRO A 618 5.06 -28.51 -8.36
C PRO A 618 4.26 -27.72 -9.40
N ASP A 619 3.34 -28.39 -10.09
CA ASP A 619 2.41 -27.86 -11.09
C ASP A 619 1.30 -26.98 -10.54
N ALA A 620 0.98 -27.07 -9.24
CA ALA A 620 0.07 -26.13 -8.60
C ALA A 620 0.70 -24.74 -8.38
N LEU A 621 2.04 -24.63 -8.34
CA LEU A 621 2.74 -23.38 -8.16
C LEU A 621 2.85 -22.63 -9.49
N THR A 622 1.83 -21.81 -9.76
CA THR A 622 1.77 -20.95 -10.94
C THR A 622 1.97 -19.48 -10.58
N TYR A 623 2.34 -18.65 -11.56
CA TYR A 623 2.41 -17.20 -11.39
C TYR A 623 1.06 -16.64 -10.95
N HIS A 624 -0.05 -17.15 -11.50
CA HIS A 624 -1.40 -16.77 -11.10
C HIS A 624 -1.62 -16.98 -9.60
N ALA A 625 -1.35 -18.19 -9.10
CA ALA A 625 -1.53 -18.53 -7.70
C ALA A 625 -0.64 -17.69 -6.77
N ALA A 626 0.61 -17.44 -7.19
CA ALA A 626 1.52 -16.57 -6.46
C ALA A 626 1.03 -15.11 -6.44
N ALA A 627 0.68 -14.55 -7.60
CA ALA A 627 0.21 -13.18 -7.74
C ALA A 627 -1.06 -12.92 -6.91
N ASP A 628 -2.02 -13.84 -6.91
CA ASP A 628 -3.25 -13.72 -6.12
C ASP A 628 -2.98 -13.68 -4.61
N LEU A 629 -1.97 -14.41 -4.12
CA LEU A 629 -1.55 -14.33 -2.72
C LEU A 629 -0.93 -12.98 -2.38
N ILE A 630 -0.14 -12.41 -3.29
CA ILE A 630 0.46 -11.09 -3.08
C ILE A 630 -0.60 -9.99 -3.15
N HIS A 631 -1.58 -10.11 -4.04
CA HIS A 631 -2.73 -9.19 -4.07
C HIS A 631 -3.57 -9.29 -2.80
N ALA A 632 -3.80 -10.50 -2.28
CA ALA A 632 -4.50 -10.69 -1.00
C ALA A 632 -3.73 -10.08 0.18
N LEU A 633 -2.39 -10.21 0.18
CA LEU A 633 -1.53 -9.55 1.17
C LEU A 633 -1.63 -8.03 1.09
N ASP A 634 -1.51 -7.46 -0.10
CA ASP A 634 -1.63 -6.01 -0.33
C ASP A 634 -3.02 -5.49 0.07
N GLU A 635 -4.09 -6.23 -0.24
CA GLU A 635 -5.46 -5.90 0.18
C GLU A 635 -5.60 -5.90 1.70
N ALA A 636 -5.11 -6.94 2.38
CA ALA A 636 -5.16 -7.03 3.84
C ALA A 636 -4.46 -5.84 4.52
N VAL A 637 -3.31 -5.41 4.00
CA VAL A 637 -2.57 -4.24 4.52
C VAL A 637 -3.37 -2.94 4.30
N VAL A 638 -3.90 -2.72 3.10
CA VAL A 638 -4.60 -1.46 2.80
C VAL A 638 -5.94 -1.36 3.52
N GLU A 639 -6.69 -2.44 3.64
CA GLU A 639 -7.93 -2.47 4.42
C GLU A 639 -7.68 -2.18 5.90
N GLU A 640 -6.56 -2.67 6.46
CA GLU A 640 -6.16 -2.32 7.81
C GLU A 640 -5.94 -0.80 7.92
N ILE A 641 -5.12 -0.21 7.05
CA ILE A 641 -4.83 1.23 7.05
C ILE A 641 -6.12 2.05 6.90
N ALA A 642 -6.99 1.69 5.96
CA ALA A 642 -8.27 2.36 5.73
C ALA A 642 -9.17 2.28 6.98
N SER A 643 -9.20 1.12 7.63
CA SER A 643 -9.90 0.93 8.90
C SER A 643 -9.34 1.86 9.98
N TRP A 644 -8.01 1.95 10.14
CA TRP A 644 -7.36 2.88 11.07
C TRP A 644 -7.71 4.34 10.79
N GLN A 645 -7.69 4.74 9.51
CA GLN A 645 -8.02 6.10 9.09
C GLN A 645 -9.46 6.47 9.40
N SER A 646 -10.41 5.54 9.22
CA SER A 646 -11.81 5.80 9.58
C SER A 646 -11.99 6.10 11.07
N VAL A 647 -11.15 5.53 11.95
CA VAL A 647 -11.25 5.74 13.41
C VAL A 647 -10.62 7.06 13.84
N PHE A 648 -9.42 7.36 13.36
CA PHE A 648 -8.65 8.53 13.80
C PHE A 648 -8.86 9.76 12.93
N GLY A 649 -9.37 9.63 11.71
CA GLY A 649 -9.63 10.75 10.81
C GLY A 649 -10.49 11.84 11.46
N ALA A 650 -11.39 11.45 12.37
CA ALA A 650 -12.25 12.36 13.12
C ALA A 650 -11.67 12.81 14.50
N LYS A 651 -10.58 12.19 14.99
CA LYS A 651 -10.05 12.42 16.35
C LYS A 651 -8.90 13.45 16.33
N HIS A 652 -9.22 14.71 16.12
CA HIS A 652 -8.22 15.78 16.23
C HIS A 652 -7.82 16.05 17.70
N LEU A 653 -6.63 16.63 17.90
CA LEU A 653 -6.25 17.20 19.21
C LEU A 653 -7.24 18.32 19.55
N ALA A 654 -8.17 18.02 20.45
CA ALA A 654 -9.18 18.94 20.95
C ALA A 654 -9.00 19.11 22.47
N LEU A 655 -9.65 20.14 23.02
CA LEU A 655 -9.72 20.29 24.47
C LEU A 655 -10.46 19.08 25.07
N PRO A 656 -9.98 18.53 26.19
CA PRO A 656 -10.71 17.47 26.89
C PRO A 656 -12.08 18.01 27.31
N ALA A 657 -13.15 17.31 26.89
CA ALA A 657 -14.54 17.64 27.18
C ALA A 657 -15.01 17.00 28.48
#